data_AF-A0A2E8Z4T2-F1
#
_entry.id   AF-A0A2E8Z4T2-F1
#
_cell.length_a   1.000
_cell.length_b   1.000
_cell.length_c   1.000
_cell.angle_alpha   90.00
_cell.angle_beta   90.00
_cell.angle_gamma   90.00
#
_symmetry.space_group_name_H-M   'P 1'
#
loop_
_entity.id
_entity.type
_entity.pdbx_description
1 polymer ?
#
loop_
_entity_poly.entity_id
_entity_poly.type
_entity_poly.pdbx_seq_one_letter_code
_entity_poly.pdbx_strand_id
1 'polypeptide(L)'
;MPAVLPVRAGVLSRPRSDRTAVLLLPSSLPVRRRARVAPAATSLLLLGLLLGLVPLAPVASAAPGAPAVERTASEVTVTVPLTAPLPVVDDVPVLLVDGEAYPATESADGLSLTADLPVGTDVAPADVEVGWSTGRDKTTPTDSPVTDLADRILPGSSRSTAGRADGSETGDFAYLQDDYDFGAQAIDLAHIGGIRGEMTGRIYLPTTGGRRPVVILLHGRHSYCAPVSGTERWPCPSPEMEIPSYKGYDGTGQTLATQGYAVVSVSANAINANDNQLAPDNGAQARGRLVLDVLEMLRRADAGETVTFHDEDADTDLTLDEALDETQSDLGTADLDELDAADLVGRFDLTNVGMMGHSRGGEGVVSAVTLNQAEDEPFGIRSVLPLAPVDFGRMTVPDTPMLVVLPYCDGDVANQQGQHFLDDSRYAHDDSVLRTGLWVMGANHNFFNTVWTPGGYPLSTSDDWGTASTDSVCGPLVPGNIRLSDSDQYDVGTAVMSAWFRLTLGGEDDFLPQYDGTGAVDGRTVLESLPDADLRVVAQVPAASRLDLATLTAADDTVTTSGSVTAATCASAGGRALPQELPACATANSDRSTSGMPHWTPASFAPNVPATPVLEATWTGLDGSLEVAVPEAARDLTAYDALTFRTAPEEDVADGTDLVVTLTDGAGDTWSAPVSDLNPLAVERMPASGSTTLDKIVLQQVTVPTASLTGIDATDVVSVSFAPAVGTDGTQAGGVYLADLALATSSVGTADPSGPRPVVDVATTDVEEADAGRTQAEVAVHLSAPADVPVTTWFTLLGSSGGSPAGLARELVTIEPGETCVRVPFPTAGDDAAGTSAVTTYKMSVSDNTGAPTGDSAVTLLRIREDDGVTGGTETLPVGVQGDACAELAALSEDLVLATSVPVAAPDEQVTVTATGYRVGEAVTFTDGTDGGAELAVVTADATGTAVLLFGSAELGTHDLAAVGAGSRRTSTVALPVVTPTTTVLALDPAAPEIGEAVTLAATVTGGTAGEQVDFTDGGTSIGSAPLTDGVATLALPDGLGAGEHELVASYAGTDTTGASASDPVALTLVRDATTAVLTLSPSTTRYGAGTTGTVVVDGATDGEVELSTGDFSTTLTLTDGRVDFPMPRSAAAGDYPLTARFAGSDTAEPSAPTTATWTVTRARTRTVVRRDRKRVPDRGVVTLDTLVRGLPAWQRDHGVLRVRVDGALERTVPVRDAARTIRVRLRGTGVKRIRVTYAGGRNYVGSADVVRVRVVR
;
A
#
# COMPACT_ATOMS: atom_id res chain seq x y z
N MET A 1 36.47 42.24 -18.68
CA MET A 1 37.74 43.00 -18.75
C MET A 1 38.38 42.97 -17.37
N PRO A 2 39.70 42.77 -17.24
CA PRO A 2 40.65 41.92 -17.98
C PRO A 2 41.11 40.75 -17.04
N ALA A 3 41.97 39.78 -17.33
CA ALA A 3 42.96 39.57 -18.38
C ALA A 3 43.45 38.10 -18.39
N VAL A 4 43.61 37.54 -19.61
CA VAL A 4 44.80 36.79 -20.13
C VAL A 4 45.02 35.32 -19.63
N LEU A 5 44.70 34.25 -20.39
CA LEU A 5 45.36 33.63 -21.61
C LEU A 5 46.78 33.02 -21.37
N PRO A 6 47.27 32.06 -22.18
CA PRO A 6 46.78 30.72 -22.61
C PRO A 6 47.93 29.66 -22.58
N VAL A 7 47.77 28.39 -23.02
CA VAL A 7 48.22 27.79 -24.33
C VAL A 7 47.99 26.27 -24.16
N ARG A 8 47.10 25.54 -24.84
CA ARG A 8 46.92 25.13 -26.25
C ARG A 8 48.04 24.28 -26.90
N ALA A 9 47.67 23.00 -27.12
CA ALA A 9 47.59 22.29 -28.41
C ALA A 9 48.74 21.35 -28.85
N GLY A 10 48.32 20.15 -29.31
CA GLY A 10 49.05 19.30 -30.26
C GLY A 10 48.84 17.78 -30.03
N VAL A 11 47.67 17.16 -30.23
CA VAL A 11 47.01 16.77 -31.51
C VAL A 11 47.54 15.45 -32.13
N LEU A 12 46.59 14.50 -32.32
CA LEU A 12 46.52 13.35 -33.25
C LEU A 12 47.43 12.13 -32.95
N SER A 13 47.00 10.85 -33.03
CA SER A 13 45.97 10.22 -33.86
C SER A 13 45.64 8.78 -33.38
N ARG A 14 44.33 8.47 -33.30
CA ARG A 14 43.55 7.25 -33.64
C ARG A 14 44.30 6.01 -34.26
N PRO A 15 43.65 4.83 -34.39
CA PRO A 15 42.79 4.07 -33.45
C PRO A 15 42.96 2.52 -33.57
N ARG A 16 42.09 1.77 -32.85
CA ARG A 16 41.53 0.43 -33.13
C ARG A 16 42.47 -0.79 -33.00
N SER A 17 42.14 -1.66 -32.04
CA SER A 17 41.38 -2.93 -32.19
C SER A 17 42.39 -4.09 -32.03
N ASP A 18 42.12 -5.26 -31.50
CA ASP A 18 40.89 -5.95 -31.20
C ASP A 18 41.31 -7.21 -30.39
N ARG A 19 40.37 -7.71 -29.59
CA ARG A 19 40.05 -9.14 -29.39
C ARG A 19 41.06 -10.14 -28.81
N THR A 20 40.68 -10.58 -27.60
CA THR A 20 40.15 -11.92 -27.23
C THR A 20 40.82 -13.21 -27.76
N ALA A 21 40.90 -14.18 -26.82
CA ALA A 21 40.80 -15.66 -26.94
C ALA A 21 42.07 -16.39 -26.46
N VAL A 22 42.08 -17.06 -25.28
CA VAL A 22 41.40 -18.31 -24.85
C VAL A 22 42.25 -19.57 -25.08
N LEU A 23 42.50 -20.26 -23.95
CA LEU A 23 42.72 -21.70 -23.67
C LEU A 23 43.93 -22.48 -24.25
N LEU A 24 44.78 -23.04 -23.36
CA LEU A 24 44.85 -24.48 -22.97
C LEU A 24 46.23 -24.91 -22.42
N LEU A 25 46.15 -25.69 -21.34
CA LEU A 25 47.16 -26.51 -20.61
C LEU A 25 47.94 -27.49 -21.54
N PRO A 26 49.13 -28.05 -21.15
CA PRO A 26 49.24 -29.06 -20.08
C PRO A 26 50.55 -29.16 -19.24
N SER A 27 50.33 -29.69 -18.03
CA SER A 27 51.14 -30.56 -17.14
C SER A 27 52.57 -31.00 -17.51
N SER A 28 53.48 -31.03 -16.51
CA SER A 28 53.95 -32.26 -15.81
C SER A 28 55.20 -32.07 -14.91
N LEU A 29 55.14 -32.69 -13.72
CA LEU A 29 56.16 -32.95 -12.66
C LEU A 29 57.29 -33.91 -13.15
N PRO A 30 58.33 -34.38 -12.38
CA PRO A 30 58.41 -34.55 -10.89
C PRO A 30 59.82 -34.49 -10.21
N VAL A 31 59.84 -34.77 -8.88
CA VAL A 31 60.78 -35.68 -8.15
C VAL A 31 61.54 -35.10 -6.92
N ARG A 32 61.01 -35.51 -5.74
CA ARG A 32 61.64 -36.09 -4.51
C ARG A 32 62.55 -35.31 -3.54
N ARG A 33 62.07 -35.39 -2.28
CA ARG A 33 62.69 -35.97 -1.05
C ARG A 33 63.32 -35.03 -0.01
N ARG A 34 62.60 -34.99 1.12
CA ARG A 34 62.99 -35.29 2.52
C ARG A 34 64.09 -34.47 3.21
N ALA A 35 63.63 -33.89 4.33
CA ALA A 35 64.17 -33.96 5.69
C ALA A 35 64.78 -32.68 6.26
N ARG A 36 64.02 -32.17 7.25
CA ARG A 36 64.33 -31.30 8.38
C ARG A 36 65.75 -31.49 8.95
N VAL A 37 66.34 -30.44 9.51
CA VAL A 37 66.33 -30.09 10.94
C VAL A 37 67.27 -28.88 11.13
N ALA A 38 66.87 -27.96 12.02
CA ALA A 38 67.57 -26.77 12.54
C ALA A 38 68.88 -27.19 13.33
N PRO A 39 69.59 -26.42 14.19
CA PRO A 39 69.15 -25.23 14.94
C PRO A 39 70.22 -24.15 15.30
N ALA A 40 69.70 -23.10 15.98
CA ALA A 40 70.19 -22.42 17.19
C ALA A 40 71.49 -21.56 17.22
N ALA A 41 71.25 -20.31 17.69
CA ALA A 41 71.95 -19.56 18.75
C ALA A 41 73.37 -19.02 18.43
N THR A 42 73.87 -17.86 18.91
CA THR A 42 73.61 -17.08 20.13
C THR A 42 74.34 -15.72 20.01
N SER A 43 73.76 -14.66 20.57
CA SER A 43 74.31 -13.51 21.32
C SER A 43 75.75 -12.96 21.10
N LEU A 44 75.89 -11.63 20.99
CA LEU A 44 76.46 -10.75 22.05
C LEU A 44 76.46 -9.24 21.68
N LEU A 45 76.16 -8.40 22.67
CA LEU A 45 76.22 -6.92 22.70
C LEU A 45 77.66 -6.36 22.79
N LEU A 46 77.86 -5.11 22.31
CA LEU A 46 78.80 -4.14 22.91
C LEU A 46 78.46 -2.67 22.55
N LEU A 47 77.93 -1.95 23.55
CA LEU A 47 78.31 -0.62 24.11
C LEU A 47 78.59 0.61 23.19
N GLY A 48 77.91 1.75 23.47
CA GLY A 48 78.44 3.10 23.16
C GLY A 48 77.48 4.32 23.06
N LEU A 49 77.07 4.88 24.21
CA LEU A 49 76.72 6.28 24.57
C LEU A 49 76.27 7.39 23.55
N LEU A 50 75.11 8.00 23.89
CA LEU A 50 74.73 9.44 23.92
C LEU A 50 74.55 10.27 22.62
N LEU A 51 73.29 10.61 22.26
CA LEU A 51 72.57 11.87 22.56
C LEU A 51 71.45 12.16 21.53
N GLY A 52 70.21 12.28 22.01
CA GLY A 52 69.19 13.23 21.53
C GLY A 52 68.46 12.94 20.21
N LEU A 53 67.35 12.21 20.29
CA LEU A 53 66.10 12.36 19.53
C LEU A 53 65.16 11.24 19.99
N VAL A 54 63.99 11.57 20.54
CA VAL A 54 62.93 10.59 20.85
C VAL A 54 62.37 10.11 19.50
N PRO A 55 62.55 8.84 19.11
CA PRO A 55 61.76 8.28 18.04
C PRO A 55 60.43 7.83 18.65
N LEU A 56 59.32 8.22 18.02
CA LEU A 56 58.03 7.57 18.19
C LEU A 56 58.24 6.05 18.20
N ALA A 57 57.81 5.39 19.28
CA ALA A 57 57.74 3.94 19.31
C ALA A 57 56.82 3.50 18.16
N PRO A 58 57.18 2.46 17.40
CA PRO A 58 56.25 1.87 16.46
C PRO A 58 55.05 1.35 17.27
N VAL A 59 53.85 1.75 16.86
CA VAL A 59 52.60 1.11 17.26
C VAL A 59 52.81 -0.39 17.08
N ALA A 60 52.73 -1.14 18.17
CA ALA A 60 52.74 -2.58 18.08
C ALA A 60 51.53 -2.97 17.23
N SER A 61 51.74 -3.55 16.04
CA SER A 61 50.63 -4.17 15.33
C SER A 61 50.12 -5.29 16.22
N ALA A 62 48.85 -5.21 16.61
CA ALA A 62 48.16 -6.28 17.30
C ALA A 62 48.38 -7.60 16.53
N ALA A 63 48.46 -8.72 17.24
CA ALA A 63 48.51 -10.02 16.61
C ALA A 63 47.26 -10.22 15.73
N PRO A 64 47.35 -10.90 14.57
CA PRO A 64 46.18 -11.21 13.77
C PRO A 64 45.18 -12.01 14.62
N GLY A 65 43.96 -11.49 14.76
CA GLY A 65 42.89 -12.06 15.58
C GLY A 65 42.67 -11.43 16.97
N ALA A 66 43.37 -10.35 17.33
CA ALA A 66 43.09 -9.61 18.57
C ALA A 66 41.99 -8.54 18.35
N PRO A 67 41.16 -8.24 19.36
CA PRO A 67 40.21 -7.12 19.31
C PRO A 67 40.89 -5.82 18.89
N ALA A 68 40.33 -5.16 17.89
CA ALA A 68 40.73 -3.82 17.49
C ALA A 68 39.94 -2.82 18.34
N VAL A 69 40.66 -1.98 19.09
CA VAL A 69 40.06 -0.87 19.84
C VAL A 69 40.46 0.40 19.11
N GLU A 70 39.51 0.99 18.41
CA GLU A 70 39.66 2.28 17.77
C GLU A 70 39.21 3.35 18.75
N ARG A 71 40.07 4.35 18.98
CA ARG A 71 39.81 5.44 19.92
C ARG A 71 39.89 6.75 19.18
N THR A 72 38.78 7.45 19.09
CA THR A 72 38.73 8.84 18.61
C THR A 72 38.58 9.78 19.82
N ALA A 73 38.49 11.08 19.57
CA ALA A 73 38.13 12.04 20.62
C ALA A 73 36.67 11.83 21.09
N SER A 74 35.89 11.15 20.25
CA SER A 74 34.44 11.00 20.29
C SER A 74 33.99 9.55 20.58
N GLU A 75 34.80 8.52 20.35
CA GLU A 75 34.26 7.16 20.41
C GLU A 75 35.33 6.14 20.81
N VAL A 76 34.89 5.07 21.45
CA VAL A 76 35.68 3.84 21.59
C VAL A 76 34.92 2.72 20.90
N THR A 77 35.22 2.50 19.61
CA THR A 77 34.67 1.36 18.87
C THR A 77 35.54 0.14 19.11
N VAL A 78 34.91 -0.95 19.50
CA VAL A 78 35.57 -2.23 19.69
C VAL A 78 35.08 -3.19 18.62
N THR A 79 36.01 -3.63 17.77
CA THR A 79 35.74 -4.63 16.74
C THR A 79 36.51 -5.89 17.05
N VAL A 80 35.77 -6.98 17.29
CA VAL A 80 36.32 -8.30 17.56
C VAL A 80 36.28 -9.12 16.26
N PRO A 81 37.43 -9.43 15.64
CA PRO A 81 37.45 -10.36 14.51
C PRO A 81 37.14 -11.77 15.02
N LEU A 82 36.16 -12.42 14.39
CA LEU A 82 35.77 -13.78 14.69
C LEU A 82 36.56 -14.78 13.83
N THR A 83 36.92 -15.91 14.42
CA THR A 83 37.62 -16.99 13.69
C THR A 83 36.66 -17.92 12.94
N ALA A 84 35.37 -17.85 13.28
CA ALA A 84 34.22 -18.51 12.65
C ALA A 84 32.95 -17.71 13.03
N PRO A 85 31.83 -17.83 12.28
CA PRO A 85 30.55 -17.25 12.66
C PRO A 85 30.11 -17.64 14.08
N LEU A 86 29.34 -16.78 14.73
CA LEU A 86 28.77 -17.08 16.03
C LEU A 86 27.76 -18.23 15.93
N PRO A 87 27.58 -19.03 17.00
CA PRO A 87 26.50 -20.02 17.02
C PRO A 87 25.14 -19.31 16.91
N VAL A 88 24.23 -19.92 16.14
CA VAL A 88 22.83 -19.49 16.04
C VAL A 88 22.10 -19.90 17.31
N VAL A 89 21.73 -18.92 18.13
CA VAL A 89 21.08 -19.06 19.44
C VAL A 89 20.05 -17.95 19.63
N ASP A 90 19.07 -18.11 20.50
CA ASP A 90 18.04 -17.10 20.74
C ASP A 90 18.51 -15.97 21.68
N ASP A 91 19.70 -15.40 21.42
CA ASP A 91 20.31 -14.36 22.25
C ASP A 91 21.04 -13.30 21.40
N VAL A 92 21.05 -12.04 21.87
CA VAL A 92 21.79 -10.95 21.21
C VAL A 92 23.27 -11.08 21.57
N PRO A 93 24.18 -11.09 20.57
CA PRO A 93 25.60 -11.04 20.87
C PRO A 93 25.96 -9.72 21.53
N VAL A 94 26.80 -9.78 22.57
CA VAL A 94 27.31 -8.61 23.28
C VAL A 94 28.83 -8.64 23.33
N LEU A 95 29.46 -7.46 23.38
CA LEU A 95 30.85 -7.33 23.80
C LEU A 95 30.86 -7.05 25.30
N LEU A 96 31.52 -7.94 26.05
CA LEU A 96 31.76 -7.79 27.49
C LEU A 96 33.06 -7.02 27.69
N VAL A 97 32.97 -5.89 28.39
CA VAL A 97 34.13 -5.07 28.77
C VAL A 97 34.05 -4.82 30.28
N ASP A 98 35.04 -5.31 31.03
CA ASP A 98 35.05 -5.29 32.49
C ASP A 98 33.76 -5.87 33.14
N GLY A 99 33.13 -6.84 32.46
CA GLY A 99 31.89 -7.49 32.91
C GLY A 99 30.60 -6.75 32.56
N GLU A 100 30.69 -5.59 31.90
CA GLU A 100 29.52 -4.87 31.37
C GLU A 100 29.24 -5.28 29.91
N ALA A 101 27.98 -5.56 29.59
CA ALA A 101 27.55 -6.04 28.28
C ALA A 101 27.08 -4.91 27.38
N TYR A 102 27.69 -4.79 26.20
CA TYR A 102 27.31 -3.84 25.16
C TYR A 102 26.74 -4.60 23.96
N PRO A 103 25.48 -4.35 23.52
CA PRO A 103 24.92 -4.96 22.32
C PRO A 103 25.86 -4.78 21.13
N ALA A 104 26.17 -5.90 20.47
CA ALA A 104 27.12 -5.92 19.38
C ALA A 104 26.40 -6.29 18.08
N THR A 105 26.86 -5.69 16.98
CA THR A 105 26.37 -5.99 15.64
C THR A 105 27.34 -6.94 14.96
N GLU A 106 26.83 -8.06 14.47
CA GLU A 106 27.60 -9.00 13.65
C GLU A 106 27.71 -8.46 12.22
N SER A 107 28.90 -8.55 11.62
CA SER A 107 29.08 -8.18 10.22
C SER A 107 28.29 -9.11 9.30
N ALA A 108 27.91 -8.61 8.11
CA ALA A 108 27.17 -9.40 7.11
C ALA A 108 27.90 -10.67 6.64
N ASP A 109 29.23 -10.77 6.83
CA ASP A 109 29.99 -11.99 6.55
C ASP A 109 30.11 -12.95 7.76
N GLY A 110 29.60 -12.55 8.93
CA GLY A 110 29.67 -13.29 10.19
C GLY A 110 31.08 -13.35 10.79
N LEU A 111 32.04 -12.57 10.30
CA LEU A 111 33.45 -12.69 10.70
C LEU A 111 33.94 -11.56 11.62
N SER A 112 33.05 -10.69 12.08
CA SER A 112 33.36 -9.70 13.10
C SER A 112 32.14 -9.30 13.92
N LEU A 113 32.39 -8.89 15.17
CA LEU A 113 31.43 -8.21 16.03
C LEU A 113 31.91 -6.81 16.33
N THR A 114 31.01 -5.84 16.24
CA THR A 114 31.32 -4.44 16.57
C THR A 114 30.36 -3.92 17.62
N ALA A 115 30.89 -3.28 18.67
CA ALA A 115 30.10 -2.49 19.61
C ALA A 115 30.78 -1.14 19.87
N ASP A 116 29.96 -0.12 20.07
CA ASP A 116 30.41 1.23 20.40
C ASP A 116 30.27 1.48 21.90
N LEU A 117 31.36 1.90 22.52
CA LEU A 117 31.46 2.08 23.97
C LEU A 117 31.60 3.55 24.36
N PRO A 118 31.26 3.89 25.62
CA PRO A 118 31.47 5.22 26.18
C PRO A 118 32.91 5.75 26.06
N VAL A 119 33.08 7.05 25.78
CA VAL A 119 34.40 7.71 25.81
C VAL A 119 34.94 7.76 27.23
N GLY A 120 36.18 7.28 27.38
CA GLY A 120 36.86 7.15 28.66
C GLY A 120 36.83 5.73 29.23
N THR A 121 36.10 4.80 28.60
CA THR A 121 36.19 3.37 28.93
C THR A 121 37.63 2.90 28.68
N ASP A 122 38.28 2.39 29.73
CA ASP A 122 39.67 1.90 29.66
C ASP A 122 39.71 0.49 29.08
N VAL A 123 39.33 0.35 27.82
CA VAL A 123 39.34 -0.94 27.11
C VAL A 123 40.77 -1.35 26.73
N ALA A 124 41.32 -2.36 27.41
CA ALA A 124 42.45 -3.09 26.86
C ALA A 124 41.93 -4.18 25.92
N PRO A 125 42.51 -4.39 24.72
CA PRO A 125 42.11 -5.48 23.82
C PRO A 125 42.13 -6.89 24.44
N ALA A 126 42.82 -7.08 25.57
CA ALA A 126 42.88 -8.35 26.29
C ALA A 126 41.70 -8.57 27.24
N ASP A 127 40.94 -7.52 27.55
CA ASP A 127 39.84 -7.50 28.53
C ASP A 127 38.46 -7.47 27.83
N VAL A 128 38.43 -7.59 26.50
CA VAL A 128 37.21 -7.68 25.69
C VAL A 128 36.89 -9.15 25.45
N GLU A 129 35.69 -9.56 25.85
CA GLU A 129 35.16 -10.91 25.62
C GLU A 129 33.88 -10.85 24.78
N VAL A 130 33.66 -11.86 23.95
CA VAL A 130 32.36 -12.03 23.26
C VAL A 130 31.45 -12.80 24.21
N GLY A 131 30.26 -12.25 24.45
CA GLY A 131 29.25 -12.88 25.28
C GLY A 131 27.87 -12.80 24.65
N TRP A 132 26.86 -13.12 25.46
CA TRP A 132 25.45 -13.08 25.08
C TRP A 132 24.64 -12.26 26.07
N SER A 133 23.56 -11.61 25.65
CA SER A 133 22.79 -10.69 26.50
C SER A 133 22.17 -11.35 27.73
N THR A 134 21.95 -12.67 27.71
CA THR A 134 21.52 -13.44 28.88
C THR A 134 22.65 -13.77 29.86
N GLY A 135 23.92 -13.56 29.47
CA GLY A 135 25.09 -13.69 30.34
C GLY A 135 25.65 -15.11 30.50
N ARG A 136 25.20 -16.09 29.71
CA ARG A 136 25.68 -17.48 29.74
C ARG A 136 26.47 -17.86 28.48
N ASP A 137 27.58 -18.58 28.65
CA ASP A 137 28.28 -19.24 27.54
C ASP A 137 27.39 -20.28 26.84
N LYS A 138 27.25 -20.18 25.51
CA LYS A 138 26.43 -21.07 24.68
C LYS A 138 27.29 -22.13 24.02
N THR A 139 26.80 -23.37 23.94
CA THR A 139 27.50 -24.48 23.29
C THR A 139 27.00 -24.68 21.86
N THR A 140 27.92 -24.95 20.92
CA THR A 140 27.57 -25.28 19.53
C THR A 140 26.72 -26.56 19.47
N PRO A 141 25.65 -26.58 18.64
CA PRO A 141 24.89 -27.80 18.38
C PRO A 141 25.76 -28.95 17.88
N THR A 142 25.34 -30.18 18.15
CA THR A 142 26.13 -31.39 17.83
C THR A 142 25.48 -32.24 16.74
N ASP A 143 26.31 -32.74 15.81
CA ASP A 143 25.91 -33.73 14.80
C ASP A 143 26.15 -35.16 15.31
N SER A 144 25.10 -35.98 15.32
CA SER A 144 25.21 -37.41 15.63
C SER A 144 25.40 -38.24 14.35
N PRO A 145 26.32 -39.24 14.31
CA PRO A 145 26.51 -40.03 13.09
C PRO A 145 25.43 -41.11 12.94
N VAL A 146 24.46 -40.97 12.02
CA VAL A 146 23.51 -42.08 11.69
C VAL A 146 23.06 -42.11 10.21
N THR A 147 22.74 -43.32 9.76
CA THR A 147 22.55 -43.82 8.38
C THR A 147 21.11 -43.96 7.88
N ASP A 148 20.09 -43.40 8.55
CA ASP A 148 18.73 -43.32 7.98
C ASP A 148 17.87 -42.33 8.79
N LEU A 149 17.43 -41.25 8.15
CA LEU A 149 16.73 -40.10 8.76
C LEU A 149 15.21 -40.34 8.87
N ALA A 150 14.64 -41.20 8.02
CA ALA A 150 13.19 -41.35 7.85
C ALA A 150 12.48 -42.12 9.00
N ASP A 151 13.21 -42.94 9.78
CA ASP A 151 12.59 -43.93 10.67
C ASP A 151 12.36 -43.47 12.14
N ARG A 152 12.57 -42.19 12.51
CA ARG A 152 12.63 -41.79 13.94
C ARG A 152 11.70 -40.66 14.41
N ILE A 153 10.94 -39.99 13.55
CA ILE A 153 10.08 -38.85 13.94
C ILE A 153 8.67 -39.30 14.37
N LEU A 154 8.54 -40.36 15.18
CA LEU A 154 7.23 -40.75 15.73
C LEU A 154 7.36 -41.27 17.18
N PRO A 155 7.03 -40.46 18.20
CA PRO A 155 6.72 -40.99 19.52
C PRO A 155 5.30 -41.57 19.52
N GLY A 156 5.19 -42.84 19.93
CA GLY A 156 3.93 -43.58 19.96
C GLY A 156 3.03 -43.26 21.16
N SER A 157 1.74 -43.15 20.87
CA SER A 157 0.52 -43.33 21.68
C SER A 157 0.62 -43.26 23.22
N SER A 158 -0.12 -42.30 23.78
CA SER A 158 -0.39 -42.07 25.20
C SER A 158 -1.13 -43.22 25.90
N ARG A 159 -0.98 -43.28 27.24
CA ARG A 159 -1.81 -44.06 28.17
C ARG A 159 -2.68 -43.09 28.95
N SER A 160 -3.99 -43.36 29.04
CA SER A 160 -4.90 -42.63 29.93
C SER A 160 -5.20 -43.37 31.24
N THR A 161 -5.39 -42.61 32.32
CA THR A 161 -6.12 -42.99 33.53
C THR A 161 -6.85 -41.76 34.08
N ALA A 162 -8.08 -41.95 34.59
CA ALA A 162 -9.03 -40.87 34.88
C ALA A 162 -8.82 -40.15 36.23
N GLY A 163 -8.96 -38.80 36.23
CA GLY A 163 -9.12 -37.97 37.45
C GLY A 163 -9.49 -36.49 37.27
N ARG A 164 -9.07 -35.81 36.19
CA ARG A 164 -9.21 -34.39 35.78
C ARG A 164 -8.87 -34.31 34.28
N ALA A 165 -9.26 -33.23 33.59
CA ALA A 165 -8.95 -33.05 32.18
C ALA A 165 -7.44 -32.81 31.99
N ASP A 166 -6.81 -33.59 31.11
CA ASP A 166 -5.42 -33.41 30.70
C ASP A 166 -5.37 -32.91 29.25
N GLY A 167 -4.57 -31.87 29.00
CA GLY A 167 -4.46 -31.26 27.68
C GLY A 167 -3.93 -32.19 26.60
N SER A 168 -3.14 -33.21 26.98
CA SER A 168 -2.55 -34.21 26.08
C SER A 168 -3.52 -35.34 25.69
N GLU A 169 -4.75 -35.34 26.21
CA GLU A 169 -5.76 -36.32 25.82
C GLU A 169 -6.13 -36.15 24.35
N THR A 170 -6.03 -37.25 23.60
CA THR A 170 -6.52 -37.35 22.23
C THR A 170 -8.04 -37.32 22.18
N GLY A 171 -8.59 -36.56 21.25
CA GLY A 171 -10.03 -36.48 21.01
C GLY A 171 -10.56 -37.50 20.01
N ASP A 172 -11.83 -37.33 19.62
CA ASP A 172 -12.56 -38.27 18.76
C ASP A 172 -12.47 -37.94 17.25
N PHE A 173 -11.86 -36.82 16.86
CA PHE A 173 -11.76 -36.44 15.45
C PHE A 173 -10.60 -37.15 14.75
N ALA A 174 -10.88 -37.80 13.62
CA ALA A 174 -9.83 -38.17 12.68
C ALA A 174 -9.34 -36.93 11.92
N TYR A 175 -8.06 -36.88 11.55
CA TYR A 175 -7.43 -35.76 10.86
C TYR A 175 -6.53 -36.24 9.71
N LEU A 176 -6.27 -35.35 8.76
CA LEU A 176 -5.26 -35.46 7.71
C LEU A 176 -4.04 -34.64 8.12
N GLN A 177 -2.87 -34.99 7.62
CA GLN A 177 -1.63 -34.28 7.93
C GLN A 177 -0.76 -34.25 6.69
N ASP A 178 -0.29 -33.07 6.30
CA ASP A 178 0.62 -32.94 5.15
C ASP A 178 1.54 -31.72 5.28
N ASP A 179 2.64 -31.74 4.54
CA ASP A 179 3.57 -30.62 4.42
C ASP A 179 3.25 -29.82 3.16
N TYR A 180 3.30 -28.50 3.23
CA TYR A 180 3.29 -27.61 2.06
C TYR A 180 4.65 -26.94 1.92
N ASP A 181 5.16 -26.85 0.70
CA ASP A 181 6.43 -26.19 0.39
C ASP A 181 6.33 -25.43 -0.95
N PHE A 182 6.30 -24.10 -0.87
CA PHE A 182 6.32 -23.25 -2.07
C PHE A 182 7.75 -22.85 -2.50
N GLY A 183 8.78 -23.42 -1.88
CA GLY A 183 10.18 -23.12 -2.17
C GLY A 183 10.81 -22.13 -1.20
N ALA A 184 12.13 -22.03 -1.26
CA ALA A 184 12.94 -21.35 -0.25
C ALA A 184 12.94 -19.81 -0.37
N GLN A 185 12.49 -19.25 -1.50
CA GLN A 185 12.39 -17.81 -1.74
C GLN A 185 11.03 -17.41 -2.31
N ALA A 186 9.96 -18.00 -1.76
CA ALA A 186 8.57 -17.84 -2.21
C ALA A 186 7.96 -16.45 -1.91
N ILE A 187 8.34 -15.80 -0.81
CA ILE A 187 7.73 -14.54 -0.35
C ILE A 187 8.74 -13.48 0.03
N ASP A 188 8.38 -12.21 -0.14
CA ASP A 188 9.17 -11.09 0.41
C ASP A 188 9.00 -11.05 1.93
N LEU A 189 10.11 -11.04 2.67
CA LEU A 189 10.06 -10.92 4.12
C LEU A 189 10.08 -9.44 4.51
N ALA A 190 9.10 -9.02 5.32
CA ALA A 190 9.00 -7.65 5.78
C ALA A 190 10.12 -7.31 6.79
N HIS A 191 10.59 -6.05 6.76
CA HIS A 191 11.53 -5.46 7.71
C HIS A 191 12.89 -6.19 7.89
N ILE A 192 13.33 -6.98 6.90
CA ILE A 192 14.59 -7.75 6.94
C ILE A 192 15.43 -7.58 5.68
N GLY A 193 15.76 -6.33 5.33
CA GLY A 193 16.76 -6.03 4.31
C GLY A 193 16.39 -6.39 2.86
N GLY A 194 15.09 -6.56 2.56
CA GLY A 194 14.61 -6.87 1.19
C GLY A 194 14.91 -8.30 0.74
N ILE A 195 15.02 -9.23 1.70
CA ILE A 195 15.26 -10.65 1.43
C ILE A 195 13.93 -11.39 1.25
N ARG A 196 13.97 -12.42 0.41
CA ARG A 196 12.89 -13.40 0.27
C ARG A 196 13.11 -14.63 1.11
N GLY A 197 12.02 -15.17 1.66
CA GLY A 197 12.00 -16.35 2.49
C GLY A 197 11.01 -17.40 2.00
N GLU A 198 11.00 -18.52 2.71
CA GLU A 198 10.14 -19.64 2.41
C GLU A 198 8.68 -19.42 2.81
N MET A 199 7.78 -20.11 2.11
CA MET A 199 6.38 -20.31 2.52
C MET A 199 6.18 -21.81 2.67
N THR A 200 6.63 -22.34 3.80
CA THR A 200 6.76 -23.78 4.04
C THR A 200 6.27 -24.13 5.44
N GLY A 201 5.60 -25.27 5.58
CA GLY A 201 5.08 -25.71 6.88
C GLY A 201 4.32 -27.02 6.82
N ARG A 202 3.64 -27.35 7.93
CA ARG A 202 2.82 -28.55 8.09
C ARG A 202 1.40 -28.19 8.50
N ILE A 203 0.41 -28.84 7.90
CA ILE A 203 -1.00 -28.71 8.22
C ILE A 203 -1.50 -29.99 8.91
N TYR A 204 -2.29 -29.84 9.97
CA TYR A 204 -3.07 -30.90 10.61
C TYR A 204 -4.54 -30.50 10.55
N LEU A 205 -5.34 -31.27 9.79
CA LEU A 205 -6.70 -30.88 9.44
C LEU A 205 -7.73 -31.95 9.81
N PRO A 206 -8.67 -31.68 10.73
CA PRO A 206 -9.73 -32.63 11.08
C PRO A 206 -10.57 -33.01 9.86
N THR A 207 -10.68 -34.30 9.52
CA THR A 207 -11.41 -34.84 8.34
C THR A 207 -12.90 -34.51 8.31
N THR A 208 -13.47 -34.14 9.46
CA THR A 208 -14.88 -33.77 9.58
C THR A 208 -15.10 -32.35 9.04
N GLY A 209 -15.97 -32.20 8.05
CA GLY A 209 -16.16 -30.93 7.34
C GLY A 209 -16.62 -29.75 8.21
N GLY A 210 -16.53 -28.54 7.65
CA GLY A 210 -16.85 -27.26 8.30
C GLY A 210 -15.62 -26.53 8.85
N ARG A 211 -15.78 -25.23 9.09
CA ARG A 211 -14.72 -24.35 9.62
C ARG A 211 -14.33 -24.72 11.05
N ARG A 212 -13.04 -24.70 11.34
CA ARG A 212 -12.42 -25.05 12.63
C ARG A 212 -11.62 -23.88 13.19
N PRO A 213 -11.60 -23.69 14.53
CA PRO A 213 -10.63 -22.78 15.14
C PRO A 213 -9.22 -23.12 14.67
N VAL A 214 -8.43 -22.10 14.39
CA VAL A 214 -7.10 -22.24 13.78
C VAL A 214 -6.02 -22.02 14.82
N VAL A 215 -5.00 -22.86 14.84
CA VAL A 215 -3.81 -22.67 15.67
C VAL A 215 -2.57 -22.59 14.80
N ILE A 216 -1.80 -21.51 14.91
CA ILE A 216 -0.50 -21.37 14.25
C ILE A 216 0.61 -21.68 15.25
N LEU A 217 1.56 -22.52 14.86
CA LEU A 217 2.77 -22.84 15.62
C LEU A 217 3.98 -22.27 14.88
N LEU A 218 4.80 -21.47 15.56
CA LEU A 218 6.00 -20.84 14.99
C LEU A 218 7.23 -21.25 15.79
N HIS A 219 8.23 -21.83 15.11
CA HIS A 219 9.48 -22.16 15.77
C HIS A 219 10.40 -20.93 15.97
N GLY A 220 11.35 -21.07 16.89
CA GLY A 220 12.33 -20.03 17.25
C GLY A 220 13.59 -20.02 16.39
N ARG A 221 14.59 -19.24 16.84
CA ARG A 221 15.87 -19.10 16.16
C ARG A 221 16.79 -20.24 16.58
N HIS A 222 16.93 -21.20 15.68
CA HIS A 222 17.84 -22.33 15.82
C HIS A 222 18.60 -22.49 14.49
N SER A 223 19.67 -23.29 14.48
CA SER A 223 20.33 -23.67 13.22
C SER A 223 19.30 -24.09 12.16
N TYR A 224 19.51 -23.64 10.92
CA TYR A 224 18.57 -23.79 9.80
C TYR A 224 19.10 -24.69 8.67
N CYS A 225 20.43 -24.87 8.56
CA CYS A 225 21.06 -25.81 7.63
C CYS A 225 21.93 -26.84 8.38
N ALA A 226 21.98 -28.08 7.90
CA ALA A 226 22.87 -29.12 8.43
C ALA A 226 23.32 -30.17 7.39
N PRO A 227 24.51 -30.77 7.53
CA PRO A 227 25.57 -30.39 8.47
C PRO A 227 26.30 -29.12 7.96
N VAL A 228 26.65 -28.21 8.87
CA VAL A 228 27.28 -26.93 8.49
C VAL A 228 28.73 -27.17 8.01
N SER A 229 29.03 -26.80 6.77
CA SER A 229 30.30 -27.07 6.11
C SER A 229 31.07 -25.81 5.67
N GLY A 230 30.49 -24.62 5.87
CA GLY A 230 31.01 -23.32 5.47
C GLY A 230 30.31 -22.13 6.15
N THR A 231 30.09 -21.04 5.41
CA THR A 231 29.27 -19.90 5.87
C THR A 231 27.79 -20.30 5.74
N GLU A 232 27.07 -20.30 6.86
CA GLU A 232 25.63 -20.54 6.87
C GLU A 232 24.93 -19.47 6.02
N ARG A 233 24.10 -19.89 5.07
CA ARG A 233 23.35 -19.01 4.16
C ARG A 233 22.04 -19.68 3.77
N TRP A 234 21.05 -18.86 3.41
CA TRP A 234 19.76 -19.32 2.91
C TRP A 234 19.60 -18.96 1.42
N PRO A 235 19.07 -19.86 0.56
CA PRO A 235 18.73 -21.27 0.82
C PRO A 235 19.94 -22.15 1.15
N CYS A 236 19.72 -23.30 1.80
CA CYS A 236 20.79 -24.20 2.22
C CYS A 236 21.59 -24.74 1.01
N PRO A 237 22.92 -24.52 0.94
CA PRO A 237 23.71 -24.97 -0.19
C PRO A 237 24.00 -26.47 -0.13
N SER A 238 23.80 -27.20 -1.23
CA SER A 238 24.21 -28.62 -1.31
C SER A 238 25.70 -28.80 -0.92
N PRO A 239 26.05 -29.77 -0.04
CA PRO A 239 25.24 -30.89 0.42
C PRO A 239 24.51 -30.66 1.76
N GLU A 240 24.42 -29.42 2.23
CA GLU A 240 23.65 -29.06 3.43
C GLU A 240 22.16 -29.19 3.12
N MET A 241 21.39 -29.58 4.13
CA MET A 241 19.95 -29.79 4.06
C MET A 241 19.27 -28.83 5.03
N GLU A 242 18.03 -28.46 4.72
CA GLU A 242 17.19 -27.71 5.64
C GLU A 242 16.90 -28.51 6.93
N ILE A 243 16.89 -27.82 8.07
CA ILE A 243 16.40 -28.37 9.33
C ILE A 243 14.90 -28.06 9.44
N PRO A 244 14.01 -29.09 9.47
CA PRO A 244 12.57 -28.87 9.45
C PRO A 244 12.02 -28.58 10.85
N SER A 245 12.47 -27.49 11.47
CA SER A 245 12.15 -27.12 12.86
C SER A 245 10.64 -27.07 13.16
N TYR A 246 9.81 -26.73 12.17
CA TYR A 246 8.36 -26.72 12.27
C TYR A 246 7.74 -28.10 12.56
N LYS A 247 8.41 -29.21 12.20
CA LYS A 247 7.93 -30.58 12.50
C LYS A 247 8.09 -30.96 13.97
N GLY A 248 8.87 -30.19 14.72
CA GLY A 248 9.18 -30.46 16.12
C GLY A 248 8.01 -30.43 17.09
N TYR A 249 6.83 -29.93 16.66
CA TYR A 249 5.63 -29.76 17.48
C TYR A 249 4.49 -30.73 17.13
N ASP A 250 4.79 -31.84 16.44
CA ASP A 250 3.80 -32.85 16.02
C ASP A 250 2.84 -33.27 17.15
N GLY A 251 3.32 -33.41 18.39
CA GLY A 251 2.50 -33.83 19.54
C GLY A 251 1.36 -32.86 19.83
N THR A 252 1.64 -31.54 19.77
CA THR A 252 0.63 -30.50 19.97
C THR A 252 -0.31 -30.40 18.77
N GLY A 253 0.24 -30.42 17.55
CA GLY A 253 -0.55 -30.33 16.32
C GLY A 253 -1.54 -31.49 16.17
N GLN A 254 -1.08 -32.72 16.41
CA GLN A 254 -1.91 -33.92 16.36
C GLN A 254 -2.95 -33.94 17.48
N THR A 255 -2.57 -33.61 18.72
CA THR A 255 -3.50 -33.57 19.85
C THR A 255 -4.66 -32.60 19.58
N LEU A 256 -4.35 -31.36 19.18
CA LEU A 256 -5.36 -30.37 18.83
C LEU A 256 -6.20 -30.79 17.61
N ALA A 257 -5.60 -31.38 16.57
CA ALA A 257 -6.36 -31.87 15.43
C ALA A 257 -7.38 -32.96 15.84
N THR A 258 -7.02 -33.87 16.74
CA THR A 258 -7.96 -34.87 17.28
C THR A 258 -9.07 -34.26 18.14
N GLN A 259 -8.87 -33.04 18.65
CA GLN A 259 -9.86 -32.24 19.38
C GLN A 259 -10.67 -31.30 18.46
N GLY A 260 -10.41 -31.33 17.14
CA GLY A 260 -11.21 -30.62 16.15
C GLY A 260 -10.70 -29.23 15.78
N TYR A 261 -9.43 -28.93 16.02
CA TYR A 261 -8.76 -27.69 15.61
C TYR A 261 -8.02 -27.90 14.28
N ALA A 262 -7.97 -26.87 13.43
CA ALA A 262 -7.03 -26.86 12.30
C ALA A 262 -5.70 -26.27 12.78
N VAL A 263 -4.59 -26.98 12.61
CA VAL A 263 -3.28 -26.52 13.10
C VAL A 263 -2.32 -26.36 11.93
N VAL A 264 -1.55 -25.29 11.92
CA VAL A 264 -0.49 -25.05 10.93
C VAL A 264 0.81 -24.73 11.65
N SER A 265 1.87 -25.50 11.40
CA SER A 265 3.20 -25.27 11.95
C SER A 265 4.13 -24.73 10.87
N VAL A 266 4.71 -23.55 11.09
CA VAL A 266 5.33 -22.71 10.05
C VAL A 266 6.86 -22.72 10.18
N SER A 267 7.57 -22.82 9.05
CA SER A 267 9.03 -22.66 8.96
C SER A 267 9.43 -21.18 8.93
N ALA A 268 10.56 -20.84 9.56
CA ALA A 268 11.11 -19.48 9.63
C ALA A 268 12.65 -19.46 9.52
N ASN A 269 13.20 -20.41 8.76
CA ASN A 269 14.61 -20.62 8.50
C ASN A 269 15.26 -19.47 7.71
N ALA A 270 14.60 -18.88 6.71
CA ALA A 270 15.13 -17.68 6.04
C ALA A 270 15.30 -16.51 7.00
N ILE A 271 14.39 -16.36 7.96
CA ILE A 271 14.50 -15.33 9.00
C ILE A 271 15.69 -15.66 9.91
N ASN A 272 15.82 -16.90 10.41
CA ASN A 272 16.97 -17.32 11.22
C ASN A 272 18.33 -17.00 10.56
N ALA A 273 18.39 -17.08 9.23
CA ALA A 273 19.60 -16.84 8.47
C ALA A 273 19.99 -15.36 8.34
N ASN A 274 19.07 -14.43 8.59
CA ASN A 274 19.24 -13.01 8.24
C ASN A 274 18.87 -12.03 9.37
N ASP A 275 18.25 -12.52 10.44
CA ASP A 275 17.59 -11.70 11.44
C ASP A 275 18.51 -10.70 12.15
N ASN A 276 19.57 -11.17 12.80
CA ASN A 276 20.50 -10.32 13.55
C ASN A 276 21.26 -9.31 12.69
N GLN A 277 21.46 -9.59 11.39
CA GLN A 277 22.29 -8.78 10.51
C GLN A 277 21.51 -7.69 9.76
N LEU A 278 20.24 -7.95 9.44
CA LEU A 278 19.48 -7.17 8.46
C LEU A 278 18.16 -6.60 8.96
N ALA A 279 17.71 -6.98 10.16
CA ALA A 279 16.49 -6.46 10.77
C ALA A 279 16.82 -5.58 12.00
N PRO A 280 16.32 -4.32 12.08
CA PRO A 280 16.54 -3.45 13.24
C PRO A 280 16.07 -4.06 14.57
N ASP A 281 15.00 -4.84 14.55
CA ASP A 281 14.40 -5.54 15.70
C ASP A 281 14.90 -6.99 15.85
N ASN A 282 15.92 -7.37 15.08
CA ASN A 282 16.44 -8.73 14.94
C ASN A 282 15.38 -9.75 14.45
N GLY A 283 14.39 -9.34 13.64
CA GLY A 283 13.50 -10.22 12.90
C GLY A 283 12.18 -10.59 13.58
N ALA A 284 11.76 -9.88 14.63
CA ALA A 284 10.49 -10.15 15.32
C ALA A 284 9.28 -9.79 14.43
N GLN A 285 9.33 -8.64 13.77
CA GLN A 285 8.34 -8.16 12.81
C GLN A 285 8.32 -9.03 11.56
N ALA A 286 9.48 -9.48 11.06
CA ALA A 286 9.53 -10.43 9.95
C ALA A 286 8.77 -11.73 10.28
N ARG A 287 8.93 -12.24 11.51
CA ARG A 287 8.18 -13.41 12.00
C ARG A 287 6.69 -13.13 12.18
N GLY A 288 6.36 -11.98 12.77
CA GLY A 288 4.98 -11.57 12.97
C GLY A 288 4.24 -11.45 11.64
N ARG A 289 4.87 -10.81 10.65
CA ARG A 289 4.35 -10.68 9.30
C ARG A 289 4.23 -12.03 8.59
N LEU A 290 5.23 -12.90 8.69
CA LEU A 290 5.17 -14.26 8.13
C LEU A 290 3.93 -15.02 8.63
N VAL A 291 3.59 -14.91 9.91
CA VAL A 291 2.36 -15.53 10.46
C VAL A 291 1.11 -14.94 9.83
N LEU A 292 1.04 -13.61 9.64
CA LEU A 292 -0.09 -12.96 8.98
C LEU A 292 -0.20 -13.34 7.49
N ASP A 293 0.93 -13.47 6.79
CA ASP A 293 0.97 -13.90 5.39
C ASP A 293 0.54 -15.37 5.24
N VAL A 294 0.85 -16.24 6.21
CA VAL A 294 0.31 -17.61 6.28
C VAL A 294 -1.21 -17.58 6.51
N LEU A 295 -1.71 -16.75 7.43
CA LEU A 295 -3.17 -16.63 7.64
C LEU A 295 -3.87 -16.11 6.37
N GLU A 296 -3.24 -15.21 5.63
CA GLU A 296 -3.71 -14.74 4.33
C GLU A 296 -3.73 -15.85 3.27
N MET A 297 -2.66 -16.65 3.20
CA MET A 297 -2.63 -17.85 2.36
C MET A 297 -3.79 -18.80 2.69
N LEU A 298 -4.04 -19.06 3.97
CA LEU A 298 -5.15 -19.88 4.45
C LEU A 298 -6.51 -19.26 4.13
N ARG A 299 -6.65 -17.93 4.19
CA ARG A 299 -7.89 -17.21 3.81
C ARG A 299 -8.24 -17.46 2.34
N ARG A 300 -7.25 -17.38 1.47
CA ARG A 300 -7.41 -17.64 0.03
C ARG A 300 -7.74 -19.11 -0.24
N ALA A 301 -7.03 -20.04 0.41
CA ALA A 301 -7.31 -21.47 0.32
C ALA A 301 -8.73 -21.83 0.85
N ASP A 302 -9.13 -21.27 1.99
CA ASP A 302 -10.48 -21.44 2.57
C ASP A 302 -11.59 -20.97 1.62
N ALA A 303 -11.33 -19.89 0.88
CA ALA A 303 -12.24 -19.33 -0.12
C ALA A 303 -12.29 -20.15 -1.42
N GLY A 304 -11.41 -21.14 -1.60
CA GLY A 304 -11.26 -21.92 -2.83
C GLY A 304 -10.60 -21.13 -3.97
N GLU A 305 -9.82 -20.11 -3.63
CA GLU A 305 -9.00 -19.38 -4.59
C GLU A 305 -7.73 -20.18 -4.91
N THR A 306 -7.23 -20.03 -6.14
CA THR A 306 -5.91 -20.57 -6.48
C THR A 306 -4.84 -19.78 -5.74
N VAL A 307 -4.07 -20.49 -4.91
CA VAL A 307 -2.88 -19.97 -4.23
C VAL A 307 -1.66 -20.39 -5.04
N THR A 308 -0.84 -19.41 -5.39
CA THR A 308 0.40 -19.58 -6.16
C THR A 308 1.44 -18.62 -5.63
N PHE A 309 2.67 -19.10 -5.46
CA PHE A 309 3.84 -18.28 -5.16
C PHE A 309 4.94 -18.57 -6.18
N HIS A 310 5.78 -17.56 -6.41
CA HIS A 310 6.97 -17.68 -7.26
C HIS A 310 8.18 -17.90 -6.37
N ASP A 311 8.86 -19.03 -6.54
CA ASP A 311 10.16 -19.28 -5.90
C ASP A 311 11.27 -18.70 -6.77
N GLU A 312 11.95 -17.67 -6.27
CA GLU A 312 13.05 -17.04 -6.99
C GLU A 312 14.30 -17.92 -7.08
N ASP A 313 14.50 -18.87 -6.16
CA ASP A 313 15.67 -19.77 -6.20
C ASP A 313 15.50 -20.82 -7.31
N ALA A 314 14.33 -21.45 -7.40
CA ALA A 314 14.01 -22.41 -8.46
C ALA A 314 13.52 -21.77 -9.78
N ASP A 315 13.26 -20.46 -9.81
CA ASP A 315 12.64 -19.73 -10.93
C ASP A 315 11.36 -20.42 -11.43
N THR A 316 10.48 -20.80 -10.49
CA THR A 316 9.28 -21.60 -10.75
C THR A 316 8.08 -21.08 -9.98
N ASP A 317 6.91 -21.07 -10.63
CA ASP A 317 5.63 -20.80 -9.97
C ASP A 317 5.03 -22.11 -9.49
N LEU A 318 4.74 -22.22 -8.19
CA LEU A 318 4.12 -23.40 -7.58
C LEU A 318 2.70 -23.05 -7.10
N THR A 319 1.73 -23.86 -7.51
CA THR A 319 0.37 -23.83 -6.95
C THR A 319 0.34 -24.57 -5.61
N LEU A 320 -0.68 -24.34 -4.78
CA LEU A 320 -0.82 -25.05 -3.50
C LEU A 320 -0.95 -26.58 -3.67
N ASP A 321 -1.62 -27.05 -4.73
CA ASP A 321 -1.67 -28.49 -5.02
C ASP A 321 -0.26 -29.03 -5.31
N GLU A 322 0.56 -28.29 -6.08
CA GLU A 322 1.95 -28.68 -6.37
C GLU A 322 2.84 -28.59 -5.12
N ALA A 323 2.65 -27.57 -4.28
CA ALA A 323 3.37 -27.39 -3.02
C ALA A 323 3.07 -28.49 -1.99
N LEU A 324 1.87 -29.08 -2.02
CA LEU A 324 1.50 -30.26 -1.22
C LEU A 324 2.07 -31.56 -1.83
N ASP A 325 2.17 -31.65 -3.16
CA ASP A 325 2.70 -32.82 -3.88
C ASP A 325 4.25 -32.93 -3.85
N GLU A 326 4.99 -31.82 -3.94
CA GLU A 326 6.46 -31.80 -4.04
C GLU A 326 7.16 -32.37 -2.78
N THR A 327 6.52 -32.26 -1.62
CA THR A 327 7.08 -32.66 -0.32
C THR A 327 7.24 -34.18 -0.17
N GLN A 328 6.57 -34.97 -1.01
CA GLN A 328 6.72 -36.44 -1.02
C GLN A 328 8.09 -36.92 -1.55
N SER A 329 8.86 -36.09 -2.26
CA SER A 329 10.14 -36.51 -2.87
C SER A 329 11.38 -36.31 -1.99
N ASP A 330 11.46 -35.23 -1.20
CA ASP A 330 12.74 -34.76 -0.65
C ASP A 330 12.86 -34.81 0.88
N LEU A 331 11.75 -34.93 1.62
CA LEU A 331 11.75 -34.94 3.10
C LEU A 331 11.32 -36.28 3.76
N GLY A 332 11.17 -37.35 2.97
CA GLY A 332 11.02 -38.72 3.48
C GLY A 332 9.65 -39.09 4.09
N THR A 333 8.57 -38.41 3.72
CA THR A 333 7.23 -38.52 4.31
C THR A 333 6.32 -39.58 3.65
N ALA A 334 6.83 -40.78 3.38
CA ALA A 334 6.11 -41.82 2.63
C ALA A 334 4.83 -42.40 3.31
N ASP A 335 4.42 -41.91 4.49
CA ASP A 335 3.33 -42.47 5.31
C ASP A 335 2.33 -41.40 5.84
N LEU A 336 2.28 -40.18 5.28
CA LEU A 336 1.29 -39.15 5.66
C LEU A 336 -0.07 -39.33 4.94
N ASP A 337 -1.16 -38.88 5.58
CA ASP A 337 -2.51 -38.88 4.99
C ASP A 337 -2.68 -37.65 4.08
N GLU A 338 -2.59 -37.88 2.77
CA GLU A 338 -2.56 -36.90 1.66
C GLU A 338 -3.66 -35.81 1.75
N LEU A 339 -3.24 -34.54 1.62
CA LEU A 339 -4.10 -33.36 1.48
C LEU A 339 -4.01 -32.81 0.05
N ASP A 340 -5.14 -32.36 -0.51
CA ASP A 340 -5.16 -31.50 -1.70
C ASP A 340 -5.70 -30.10 -1.37
N ALA A 341 -5.53 -29.12 -2.28
CA ALA A 341 -6.03 -27.77 -2.04
C ALA A 341 -7.56 -27.72 -1.92
N ALA A 342 -8.28 -28.68 -2.50
CA ALA A 342 -9.74 -28.76 -2.41
C ALA A 342 -10.21 -29.18 -1.01
N ASP A 343 -9.41 -29.97 -0.29
CA ASP A 343 -9.68 -30.33 1.10
C ASP A 343 -9.67 -29.11 2.03
N LEU A 344 -8.95 -28.04 1.69
CA LEU A 344 -8.82 -26.83 2.53
C LEU A 344 -10.02 -25.87 2.47
N VAL A 345 -10.91 -26.04 1.48
CA VAL A 345 -12.02 -25.10 1.24
C VAL A 345 -13.07 -25.14 2.36
N GLY A 346 -13.34 -23.98 2.98
CA GLY A 346 -14.33 -23.83 4.05
C GLY A 346 -13.98 -24.55 5.36
N ARG A 347 -12.69 -24.68 5.66
CA ARG A 347 -12.15 -25.41 6.82
C ARG A 347 -11.53 -24.54 7.90
N PHE A 348 -11.23 -23.28 7.64
CA PHE A 348 -10.54 -22.40 8.58
C PHE A 348 -11.49 -21.33 9.14
N ASP A 349 -11.66 -21.31 10.46
CA ASP A 349 -12.30 -20.20 11.17
C ASP A 349 -11.27 -19.14 11.55
N LEU A 350 -10.96 -18.27 10.59
CA LEU A 350 -10.00 -17.17 10.77
C LEU A 350 -10.52 -16.03 11.67
N THR A 351 -11.72 -16.19 12.25
CA THR A 351 -12.23 -15.31 13.30
C THR A 351 -11.96 -15.85 14.72
N ASN A 352 -11.37 -17.05 14.81
CA ASN A 352 -11.02 -17.72 16.06
C ASN A 352 -9.64 -18.40 15.92
N VAL A 353 -8.59 -17.57 16.01
CA VAL A 353 -7.18 -17.96 15.80
C VAL A 353 -6.41 -17.92 17.12
N GLY A 354 -5.64 -18.97 17.40
CA GLY A 354 -4.62 -18.97 18.44
C GLY A 354 -3.22 -19.13 17.85
N MET A 355 -2.20 -18.64 18.57
CA MET A 355 -0.82 -18.73 18.10
C MET A 355 0.11 -19.16 19.23
N MET A 356 1.02 -20.09 18.94
CA MET A 356 2.17 -20.41 19.80
C MET A 356 3.44 -20.06 19.05
N GLY A 357 4.38 -19.43 19.75
CA GLY A 357 5.70 -19.16 19.22
C GLY A 357 6.77 -19.52 20.22
N HIS A 358 7.83 -20.19 19.80
CA HIS A 358 8.96 -20.56 20.66
C HIS A 358 10.10 -19.55 20.53
N SER A 359 10.62 -19.01 21.63
CA SER A 359 11.84 -18.21 21.67
C SER A 359 11.77 -16.90 20.88
N ARG A 360 12.62 -16.64 19.87
CA ARG A 360 12.39 -15.54 18.89
C ARG A 360 11.04 -15.68 18.17
N GLY A 361 10.54 -16.90 17.99
CA GLY A 361 9.17 -17.17 17.52
C GLY A 361 8.10 -16.72 18.52
N GLY A 362 8.40 -16.76 19.82
CA GLY A 362 7.51 -16.26 20.88
C GLY A 362 7.33 -14.75 20.83
N GLU A 363 8.42 -14.00 20.64
CA GLU A 363 8.34 -12.57 20.33
C GLU A 363 7.67 -12.33 18.96
N GLY A 364 7.91 -13.20 17.98
CA GLY A 364 7.26 -13.16 16.67
C GLY A 364 5.74 -13.28 16.71
N VAL A 365 5.18 -14.21 17.51
CA VAL A 365 3.71 -14.32 17.65
C VAL A 365 3.12 -13.17 18.47
N VAL A 366 3.88 -12.58 19.40
CA VAL A 366 3.47 -11.31 20.05
C VAL A 366 3.43 -10.18 19.03
N SER A 367 4.46 -10.08 18.18
CA SER A 367 4.50 -9.12 17.07
C SER A 367 3.34 -9.35 16.09
N ALA A 368 2.97 -10.59 15.78
CA ALA A 368 1.80 -10.89 14.96
C ALA A 368 0.50 -10.34 15.60
N VAL A 369 0.33 -10.44 16.92
CA VAL A 369 -0.83 -9.85 17.61
C VAL A 369 -0.85 -8.33 17.43
N THR A 370 0.28 -7.64 17.62
CA THR A 370 0.33 -6.18 17.54
C THR A 370 0.18 -5.67 16.11
N LEU A 371 0.85 -6.29 15.14
CA LEU A 371 0.73 -5.95 13.71
C LEU A 371 -0.68 -6.19 13.19
N ASN A 372 -1.36 -7.25 13.63
CA ASN A 372 -2.74 -7.53 13.25
C ASN A 372 -3.70 -6.39 13.64
N GLN A 373 -3.39 -5.60 14.68
CA GLN A 373 -4.23 -4.46 15.07
C GLN A 373 -4.14 -3.29 14.08
N ALA A 374 -3.10 -3.23 13.23
CA ALA A 374 -2.94 -2.20 12.21
C ALA A 374 -3.57 -2.59 10.87
N GLU A 375 -3.97 -3.85 10.68
CA GLU A 375 -4.55 -4.35 9.44
C GLU A 375 -5.94 -3.74 9.18
N ASP A 376 -6.26 -3.50 7.91
CA ASP A 376 -7.60 -3.04 7.51
C ASP A 376 -8.69 -4.10 7.80
N GLU A 377 -8.33 -5.38 7.64
CA GLU A 377 -9.16 -6.53 7.97
C GLU A 377 -8.42 -7.47 8.95
N PRO A 378 -8.36 -7.13 10.25
CA PRO A 378 -7.67 -7.94 11.25
C PRO A 378 -8.23 -9.36 11.34
N PHE A 379 -7.35 -10.35 11.47
CA PHE A 379 -7.72 -11.71 11.83
C PHE A 379 -8.25 -11.77 13.27
N GLY A 380 -9.15 -12.72 13.55
CA GLY A 380 -9.70 -12.92 14.88
C GLY A 380 -8.76 -13.66 15.82
N ILE A 381 -7.60 -13.07 16.11
CA ILE A 381 -6.60 -13.60 17.04
C ILE A 381 -7.15 -13.47 18.46
N ARG A 382 -7.37 -14.61 19.11
CA ARG A 382 -8.05 -14.75 20.42
C ARG A 382 -7.20 -15.44 21.48
N SER A 383 -5.99 -15.86 21.15
CA SER A 383 -5.09 -16.54 22.07
C SER A 383 -3.65 -16.43 21.60
N VAL A 384 -2.74 -16.09 22.50
CA VAL A 384 -1.30 -16.12 22.22
C VAL A 384 -0.55 -16.85 23.32
N LEU A 385 0.40 -17.70 22.92
CA LEU A 385 1.25 -18.49 23.83
C LEU A 385 2.73 -18.32 23.43
N PRO A 386 3.42 -17.34 24.00
CA PRO A 386 4.88 -17.25 23.90
C PRO A 386 5.55 -18.33 24.76
N LEU A 387 6.21 -19.29 24.13
CA LEU A 387 6.94 -20.40 24.75
C LEU A 387 8.44 -20.07 24.83
N ALA A 388 9.01 -20.12 26.03
CA ALA A 388 10.40 -19.75 26.32
C ALA A 388 10.85 -18.46 25.61
N PRO A 389 10.04 -17.40 25.57
CA PRO A 389 10.23 -16.34 24.60
C PRO A 389 11.34 -15.38 25.02
N VAL A 390 12.00 -14.79 24.02
CA VAL A 390 12.73 -13.53 24.21
C VAL A 390 11.77 -12.36 24.25
N ASP A 391 12.24 -11.21 24.74
CA ASP A 391 11.51 -9.94 24.67
C ASP A 391 12.52 -8.79 24.58
N PHE A 392 12.99 -8.51 23.37
CA PHE A 392 13.95 -7.44 23.14
C PHE A 392 13.26 -6.07 23.04
N GLY A 393 12.01 -6.05 22.56
CA GLY A 393 11.24 -4.83 22.29
C GLY A 393 10.30 -4.35 23.41
N ARG A 394 9.99 -5.18 24.42
CA ARG A 394 8.99 -4.89 25.47
C ARG A 394 7.63 -4.51 24.90
N MET A 395 7.11 -5.38 24.03
CA MET A 395 5.79 -5.20 23.40
C MET A 395 4.66 -5.49 24.39
N THR A 396 3.61 -4.67 24.39
CA THR A 396 2.41 -4.90 25.22
C THR A 396 1.27 -5.46 24.36
N VAL A 397 0.61 -6.50 24.87
CA VAL A 397 -0.41 -7.28 24.13
C VAL A 397 -1.82 -6.80 24.49
N PRO A 398 -2.58 -6.21 23.55
CA PRO A 398 -3.97 -5.82 23.77
C PRO A 398 -4.95 -6.96 23.49
N ASP A 399 -6.04 -7.01 24.26
CA ASP A 399 -7.28 -7.74 23.94
C ASP A 399 -7.13 -9.23 23.59
N THR A 400 -6.04 -9.85 24.03
CA THR A 400 -5.71 -11.24 23.71
C THR A 400 -5.29 -11.99 24.99
N PRO A 401 -6.01 -13.03 25.41
CA PRO A 401 -5.54 -13.94 26.46
C PRO A 401 -4.13 -14.44 26.15
N MET A 402 -3.25 -14.37 27.13
CA MET A 402 -1.83 -14.67 26.95
C MET A 402 -1.30 -15.64 27.99
N LEU A 403 -0.57 -16.66 27.53
CA LEU A 403 0.18 -17.58 28.38
C LEU A 403 1.67 -17.55 28.04
N VAL A 404 2.49 -16.99 28.92
CA VAL A 404 3.95 -17.03 28.81
C VAL A 404 4.46 -18.28 29.53
N VAL A 405 5.10 -19.19 28.80
CA VAL A 405 5.69 -20.42 29.38
C VAL A 405 7.19 -20.26 29.52
N LEU A 406 7.72 -20.40 30.75
CA LEU A 406 9.11 -20.12 31.10
C LEU A 406 9.81 -21.37 31.65
N PRO A 407 10.78 -21.97 30.93
CA PRO A 407 11.52 -23.12 31.43
C PRO A 407 12.53 -22.69 32.51
N TYR A 408 12.53 -23.35 33.68
CA TYR A 408 13.41 -22.92 34.78
C TYR A 408 14.90 -23.19 34.52
N CYS A 409 15.20 -24.31 33.88
CA CYS A 409 16.54 -24.73 33.46
C CYS A 409 16.83 -24.30 32.01
N ASP A 410 16.24 -23.19 31.57
CA ASP A 410 16.52 -22.59 30.27
C ASP A 410 17.98 -22.10 30.22
N GLY A 411 18.74 -22.66 29.28
CA GLY A 411 20.11 -22.25 29.01
C GLY A 411 20.25 -21.23 27.89
N ASP A 412 19.23 -21.09 27.03
CA ASP A 412 19.28 -20.18 25.90
C ASP A 412 18.70 -18.80 26.21
N VAL A 413 17.53 -18.72 26.83
CA VAL A 413 16.96 -17.49 27.39
C VAL A 413 17.05 -17.53 28.90
N ALA A 414 18.29 -17.66 29.39
CA ALA A 414 18.58 -17.91 30.80
C ALA A 414 18.09 -16.80 31.75
N ASN A 415 17.82 -15.58 31.26
CA ASN A 415 17.23 -14.50 32.05
C ASN A 415 15.70 -14.48 32.05
N GLN A 416 15.04 -15.28 31.20
CA GLN A 416 13.58 -15.37 31.11
C GLN A 416 12.89 -14.01 30.94
N GLN A 417 13.53 -13.10 30.19
CA GLN A 417 13.02 -11.77 29.89
C GLN A 417 11.60 -11.77 29.27
N GLY A 418 11.18 -12.88 28.66
CA GLY A 418 9.80 -13.11 28.24
C GLY A 418 8.73 -12.85 29.31
N GLN A 419 9.11 -12.89 30.59
CA GLN A 419 8.25 -12.52 31.71
C GLN A 419 7.69 -11.08 31.59
N HIS A 420 8.43 -10.16 30.96
CA HIS A 420 7.99 -8.79 30.74
C HIS A 420 6.70 -8.69 29.91
N PHE A 421 6.46 -9.60 28.94
CA PHE A 421 5.19 -9.58 28.19
C PHE A 421 4.00 -9.58 29.14
N LEU A 422 4.05 -10.42 30.17
CA LEU A 422 3.04 -10.42 31.22
C LEU A 422 3.11 -9.13 32.03
N ASP A 423 4.27 -8.81 32.60
CA ASP A 423 4.38 -7.72 33.57
C ASP A 423 3.99 -6.34 33.01
N ASP A 424 4.31 -6.08 31.75
CA ASP A 424 4.07 -4.84 31.02
C ASP A 424 2.62 -4.78 30.51
N SER A 425 2.06 -5.89 30.04
CA SER A 425 0.70 -5.91 29.49
C SER A 425 -0.40 -5.83 30.56
N ARG A 426 -0.09 -6.08 31.84
CA ARG A 426 -1.08 -6.16 32.94
C ARG A 426 -2.02 -4.96 33.06
N TYR A 427 -1.52 -3.77 32.76
CA TYR A 427 -2.23 -2.50 32.91
C TYR A 427 -2.09 -1.60 31.67
N ALA A 428 -1.57 -2.15 30.57
CA ALA A 428 -1.25 -1.38 29.37
C ALA A 428 -2.50 -0.97 28.57
N HIS A 429 -3.53 -1.82 28.56
CA HIS A 429 -4.70 -1.68 27.69
C HIS A 429 -5.99 -1.77 28.51
N ASP A 430 -7.03 -1.06 28.06
CA ASP A 430 -8.40 -1.18 28.62
C ASP A 430 -9.07 -2.44 28.06
N ASP A 431 -8.57 -3.60 28.48
CA ASP A 431 -9.05 -4.90 28.08
C ASP A 431 -9.43 -5.78 29.27
N SER A 432 -10.11 -6.87 28.96
CA SER A 432 -10.58 -7.81 29.97
C SER A 432 -10.27 -9.25 29.56
N VAL A 433 -8.98 -9.60 29.60
CA VAL A 433 -8.45 -10.91 29.23
C VAL A 433 -7.53 -11.49 30.31
N LEU A 434 -7.45 -12.82 30.36
CA LEU A 434 -6.56 -13.55 31.27
C LEU A 434 -5.10 -13.47 30.79
N ARG A 435 -4.19 -13.12 31.70
CA ARG A 435 -2.74 -13.14 31.46
C ARG A 435 -2.07 -14.06 32.46
N THR A 436 -1.29 -15.01 31.97
CA THR A 436 -0.68 -16.06 32.79
C THR A 436 0.80 -16.23 32.49
N GLY A 437 1.61 -16.32 33.53
CA GLY A 437 2.99 -16.76 33.50
C GLY A 437 3.07 -18.15 34.11
N LEU A 438 3.75 -19.07 33.45
CA LEU A 438 3.87 -20.46 33.86
C LEU A 438 5.34 -20.88 33.84
N TRP A 439 5.90 -21.16 35.02
CA TRP A 439 7.22 -21.76 35.13
C TRP A 439 7.13 -23.27 35.06
N VAL A 440 7.87 -23.87 34.12
CA VAL A 440 8.08 -25.31 34.04
C VAL A 440 9.40 -25.64 34.72
N MET A 441 9.33 -26.09 35.97
CA MET A 441 10.52 -26.40 36.76
C MET A 441 11.21 -27.64 36.17
N GLY A 442 12.53 -27.56 35.99
CA GLY A 442 13.33 -28.65 35.42
C GLY A 442 13.42 -28.67 33.89
N ALA A 443 12.58 -27.93 33.16
CA ALA A 443 12.66 -27.88 31.70
C ALA A 443 13.76 -26.91 31.20
N ASN A 444 14.41 -27.24 30.08
CA ASN A 444 15.28 -26.33 29.33
C ASN A 444 14.52 -25.68 28.18
N HIS A 445 15.25 -24.92 27.38
CA HIS A 445 14.76 -24.28 26.18
C HIS A 445 14.31 -25.31 25.12
N ASN A 446 15.20 -26.23 24.75
CA ASN A 446 15.05 -26.96 23.49
C ASN A 446 14.00 -28.08 23.50
N PHE A 447 13.77 -28.73 24.65
CA PHE A 447 13.13 -30.06 24.67
C PHE A 447 11.61 -30.03 24.51
N PHE A 448 11.02 -28.85 24.29
CA PHE A 448 9.66 -28.70 23.78
C PHE A 448 9.56 -28.99 22.27
N ASN A 449 10.68 -29.12 21.57
CA ASN A 449 10.77 -29.37 20.13
C ASN A 449 11.61 -30.63 19.85
N THR A 450 11.02 -31.65 19.20
CA THR A 450 11.72 -32.93 18.94
C THR A 450 12.86 -32.80 17.92
N VAL A 451 12.83 -31.79 17.05
CA VAL A 451 13.87 -31.51 16.04
C VAL A 451 15.13 -30.91 16.68
N TRP A 452 15.00 -30.23 17.81
CA TRP A 452 16.14 -29.64 18.54
C TRP A 452 16.70 -30.55 19.63
N THR A 453 15.97 -31.62 19.97
CA THR A 453 16.25 -32.52 21.08
C THR A 453 17.22 -33.65 20.70
N PRO A 454 18.36 -33.82 21.40
CA PRO A 454 19.26 -34.94 21.19
C PRO A 454 18.55 -36.29 21.33
N GLY A 455 18.61 -37.12 20.28
CA GLY A 455 17.91 -38.41 20.23
C GLY A 455 16.51 -38.35 19.62
N GLY A 456 15.91 -37.15 19.51
CA GLY A 456 14.70 -36.88 18.73
C GLY A 456 14.99 -36.66 17.24
N TYR A 457 16.04 -35.92 16.93
CA TYR A 457 16.54 -35.69 15.56
C TYR A 457 18.08 -35.86 15.49
N PRO A 458 18.67 -36.23 14.34
CA PRO A 458 20.08 -36.61 14.31
C PRO A 458 21.07 -35.48 14.00
N LEU A 459 20.62 -34.33 13.49
CA LEU A 459 21.48 -33.22 13.05
C LEU A 459 21.18 -31.95 13.83
N SER A 460 22.22 -31.15 14.13
CA SER A 460 22.08 -29.85 14.80
C SER A 460 21.15 -29.86 16.01
N THR A 461 21.32 -30.85 16.91
CA THR A 461 20.56 -30.91 18.18
C THR A 461 21.44 -30.49 19.35
N SER A 462 20.83 -30.00 20.43
CA SER A 462 21.58 -29.58 21.62
C SER A 462 20.77 -29.67 22.92
N ASP A 463 21.47 -29.95 24.03
CA ASP A 463 21.00 -29.62 25.38
C ASP A 463 21.66 -28.29 25.76
N ASP A 464 20.89 -27.21 25.69
CA ASP A 464 21.27 -25.83 25.99
C ASP A 464 21.71 -25.61 27.45
N TRP A 465 21.37 -26.52 28.38
CA TRP A 465 21.96 -26.51 29.72
C TRP A 465 23.33 -27.20 29.77
N GLY A 466 23.62 -28.06 28.80
CA GLY A 466 24.87 -28.79 28.64
C GLY A 466 24.78 -30.24 29.11
N THR A 467 24.93 -31.17 28.16
CA THR A 467 24.88 -32.63 28.38
C THR A 467 25.91 -33.16 29.38
N ALA A 468 27.03 -32.45 29.55
CA ALA A 468 28.09 -32.79 30.49
C ALA A 468 27.98 -32.05 31.84
N SER A 469 26.94 -31.25 32.04
CA SER A 469 26.79 -30.41 33.23
C SER A 469 26.58 -31.25 34.49
N THR A 470 27.35 -30.92 35.53
CA THR A 470 27.24 -31.49 36.88
C THR A 470 26.59 -30.51 37.86
N ASP A 471 25.83 -29.54 37.34
CA ASP A 471 25.03 -28.62 38.15
C ASP A 471 24.02 -29.40 39.01
N SER A 472 23.91 -29.06 40.29
CA SER A 472 23.12 -29.83 41.25
C SER A 472 21.59 -29.67 41.11
N VAL A 473 21.13 -28.67 40.37
CA VAL A 473 19.70 -28.37 40.19
C VAL A 473 19.24 -28.76 38.79
N CYS A 474 19.98 -28.34 37.76
CA CYS A 474 19.59 -28.49 36.36
C CYS A 474 20.54 -29.39 35.54
N GLY A 475 21.68 -29.82 36.09
CA GLY A 475 22.68 -30.60 35.36
C GLY A 475 22.25 -32.07 35.17
N PRO A 476 22.14 -32.59 33.93
CA PRO A 476 21.54 -33.90 33.66
C PRO A 476 22.33 -35.08 34.23
N LEU A 477 23.60 -34.89 34.62
CA LEU A 477 24.45 -35.94 35.19
C LEU A 477 24.31 -36.12 36.70
N VAL A 478 23.57 -35.26 37.41
CA VAL A 478 23.44 -35.30 38.87
C VAL A 478 22.14 -36.02 39.28
N PRO A 479 22.20 -37.18 39.95
CA PRO A 479 20.99 -37.85 40.44
C PRO A 479 20.25 -37.01 41.50
N GLY A 480 18.93 -36.95 41.40
CA GLY A 480 18.08 -36.23 42.37
C GLY A 480 18.04 -34.72 42.19
N ASN A 481 18.49 -34.22 41.04
CA ASN A 481 18.24 -32.86 40.58
C ASN A 481 16.73 -32.66 40.24
N ILE A 482 16.33 -31.45 39.85
CA ILE A 482 14.92 -31.18 39.45
C ILE A 482 14.69 -31.35 37.94
N ARG A 483 15.71 -31.77 37.19
CA ARG A 483 15.69 -31.85 35.72
C ARG A 483 14.64 -32.87 35.26
N LEU A 484 13.72 -32.43 34.41
CA LEU A 484 12.78 -33.33 33.73
C LEU A 484 13.52 -34.11 32.63
N SER A 485 13.05 -35.32 32.31
CA SER A 485 13.59 -36.04 31.14
C SER A 485 13.26 -35.30 29.85
N ASP A 486 13.97 -35.61 28.76
CA ASP A 486 13.69 -35.10 27.43
C ASP A 486 12.25 -35.38 26.98
N SER A 487 11.76 -36.60 27.18
CA SER A 487 10.36 -36.94 26.89
C SER A 487 9.37 -36.22 27.79
N ASP A 488 9.64 -36.11 29.09
CA ASP A 488 8.71 -35.44 30.00
C ASP A 488 8.57 -33.95 29.68
N GLN A 489 9.64 -33.28 29.24
CA GLN A 489 9.59 -31.87 28.83
C GLN A 489 8.70 -31.67 27.60
N TYR A 490 8.84 -32.55 26.60
CA TYR A 490 8.00 -32.54 25.41
C TYR A 490 6.51 -32.83 25.73
N ASP A 491 6.27 -33.79 26.62
CA ASP A 491 4.92 -34.17 27.04
C ASP A 491 4.26 -33.05 27.88
N VAL A 492 5.01 -32.37 28.77
CA VAL A 492 4.53 -31.14 29.46
C VAL A 492 4.14 -30.09 28.44
N GLY A 493 5.00 -29.84 27.43
CA GLY A 493 4.70 -28.90 26.34
C GLY A 493 3.37 -29.22 25.67
N THR A 494 3.21 -30.46 25.23
CA THR A 494 2.00 -30.92 24.54
C THR A 494 0.74 -30.74 25.41
N ALA A 495 0.81 -31.10 26.69
CA ALA A 495 -0.31 -30.95 27.61
C ALA A 495 -0.66 -29.47 27.85
N VAL A 496 0.33 -28.64 28.18
CA VAL A 496 0.14 -27.22 28.50
C VAL A 496 -0.35 -26.42 27.30
N MET A 497 0.26 -26.60 26.12
CA MET A 497 -0.13 -25.85 24.93
C MET A 497 -1.54 -26.24 24.45
N SER A 498 -1.84 -27.54 24.44
CA SER A 498 -3.15 -28.02 23.98
C SER A 498 -4.29 -27.60 24.92
N ALA A 499 -4.09 -27.70 26.24
CA ALA A 499 -5.09 -27.26 27.22
C ALA A 499 -5.35 -25.75 27.15
N TRP A 500 -4.33 -24.93 26.89
CA TRP A 500 -4.48 -23.48 26.74
C TRP A 500 -5.39 -23.12 25.56
N PHE A 501 -5.14 -23.67 24.36
CA PHE A 501 -5.98 -23.38 23.20
C PHE A 501 -7.39 -23.96 23.34
N ARG A 502 -7.53 -25.11 24.01
CA ARG A 502 -8.85 -25.67 24.34
C ARG A 502 -9.64 -24.78 25.30
N LEU A 503 -8.97 -24.15 26.26
CA LEU A 503 -9.55 -23.15 27.14
C LEU A 503 -9.98 -21.89 26.36
N THR A 504 -9.05 -21.26 25.65
CA THR A 504 -9.26 -19.90 25.09
C THR A 504 -10.02 -19.87 23.77
N LEU A 505 -9.84 -20.87 22.90
CA LEU A 505 -10.53 -20.96 21.61
C LEU A 505 -11.74 -21.89 21.67
N GLY A 506 -11.64 -22.97 22.45
CA GLY A 506 -12.67 -24.01 22.59
C GLY A 506 -13.72 -23.76 23.68
N GLY A 507 -13.41 -22.92 24.67
CA GLY A 507 -14.27 -22.67 25.83
C GLY A 507 -14.33 -23.85 26.81
N GLU A 508 -13.28 -24.68 26.88
CA GLU A 508 -13.20 -25.80 27.82
C GLU A 508 -12.74 -25.31 29.21
N ASP A 509 -13.67 -24.72 29.98
CA ASP A 509 -13.39 -24.09 31.29
C ASP A 509 -12.83 -25.04 32.36
N ASP A 510 -12.90 -26.37 32.17
CA ASP A 510 -12.29 -27.35 33.08
C ASP A 510 -10.75 -27.19 33.17
N PHE A 511 -10.13 -26.54 32.18
CA PHE A 511 -8.70 -26.21 32.19
C PHE A 511 -8.37 -24.90 32.93
N LEU A 512 -9.33 -24.01 33.18
CA LEU A 512 -9.10 -22.69 33.77
C LEU A 512 -8.31 -22.73 35.09
N PRO A 513 -8.57 -23.66 36.03
CA PRO A 513 -7.80 -23.75 37.27
C PRO A 513 -6.30 -24.00 37.07
N GLN A 514 -5.88 -24.52 35.91
CA GLN A 514 -4.47 -24.73 35.59
C GLN A 514 -3.74 -23.43 35.24
N TYR A 515 -4.46 -22.34 34.94
CA TYR A 515 -3.87 -21.10 34.39
C TYR A 515 -4.24 -19.84 35.17
N ASP A 516 -5.27 -19.85 36.02
CA ASP A 516 -5.67 -18.70 36.84
C ASP A 516 -5.12 -18.74 38.30
N GLY A 517 -4.38 -19.80 38.63
CA GLY A 517 -3.80 -20.03 39.95
C GLY A 517 -4.75 -20.63 40.99
N THR A 518 -6.03 -20.86 40.67
CA THR A 518 -7.01 -21.46 41.61
C THR A 518 -6.85 -22.98 41.76
N GLY A 519 -6.25 -23.65 40.77
CA GLY A 519 -5.96 -25.07 40.79
C GLY A 519 -4.66 -25.45 41.49
N ALA A 520 -3.88 -24.47 41.97
CA ALA A 520 -2.61 -24.69 42.64
C ALA A 520 -2.79 -25.34 44.02
N VAL A 521 -2.04 -26.39 44.30
CA VAL A 521 -1.95 -27.05 45.61
C VAL A 521 -0.53 -26.86 46.12
N ASP A 522 -0.38 -26.29 47.32
CA ASP A 522 0.91 -25.89 47.89
C ASP A 522 1.76 -25.06 46.90
N GLY A 523 1.09 -24.21 46.11
CA GLY A 523 1.72 -23.36 45.09
C GLY A 523 1.98 -24.03 43.74
N ARG A 524 1.59 -25.30 43.55
CA ARG A 524 1.90 -26.07 42.33
C ARG A 524 0.65 -26.48 41.57
N THR A 525 0.67 -26.28 40.26
CA THR A 525 -0.31 -26.84 39.33
C THR A 525 0.07 -28.28 39.01
N VAL A 526 -0.92 -29.18 39.02
CA VAL A 526 -0.70 -30.62 38.77
C VAL A 526 -1.30 -31.01 37.43
N LEU A 527 -0.47 -31.58 36.55
CA LEU A 527 -0.91 -32.27 35.35
C LEU A 527 -1.16 -33.75 35.69
N GLU A 528 -2.23 -34.34 35.18
CA GLU A 528 -2.57 -35.73 35.52
C GLU A 528 -1.64 -36.76 34.86
N SER A 529 -1.26 -36.53 33.61
CA SER A 529 -0.29 -37.35 32.87
C SER A 529 1.11 -37.27 33.48
N LEU A 530 1.43 -36.16 34.13
CA LEU A 530 2.76 -35.81 34.64
C LEU A 530 2.68 -35.24 36.06
N PRO A 531 2.24 -36.05 37.05
CA PRO A 531 1.99 -35.57 38.42
C PRO A 531 3.26 -35.15 39.16
N ASP A 532 4.42 -35.55 38.66
CA ASP A 532 5.74 -35.19 39.20
C ASP A 532 6.30 -33.88 38.61
N ALA A 533 5.66 -33.31 37.58
CA ALA A 533 6.04 -32.01 37.02
C ALA A 533 5.68 -30.89 38.01
N ASP A 534 6.66 -30.05 38.37
CA ASP A 534 6.44 -28.86 39.21
C ASP A 534 6.16 -27.66 38.29
N LEU A 535 4.88 -27.28 38.22
CA LEU A 535 4.39 -26.15 37.46
C LEU A 535 3.96 -25.02 38.41
N ARG A 536 4.49 -23.81 38.19
CA ARG A 536 4.18 -22.65 39.03
C ARG A 536 3.50 -21.58 38.20
N VAL A 537 2.30 -21.20 38.64
CA VAL A 537 1.40 -20.32 37.89
C VAL A 537 1.28 -18.98 38.59
N VAL A 538 1.38 -17.92 37.81
CA VAL A 538 1.10 -16.56 38.22
C VAL A 538 0.12 -15.98 37.22
N ALA A 539 -1.05 -15.57 37.67
CA ALA A 539 -2.10 -15.06 36.82
C ALA A 539 -2.44 -13.61 37.17
N GLN A 540 -2.88 -12.88 36.16
CA GLN A 540 -3.69 -11.69 36.33
C GLN A 540 -5.05 -12.00 35.72
N VAL A 541 -6.06 -12.13 36.57
CA VAL A 541 -7.43 -12.35 36.09
C VAL A 541 -7.95 -11.12 35.34
N PRO A 542 -8.89 -11.29 34.39
CA PRO A 542 -9.43 -10.20 33.57
C PRO A 542 -9.92 -8.99 34.38
N ALA A 543 -9.72 -7.77 33.86
CA ALA A 543 -10.11 -6.53 34.55
C ALA A 543 -11.60 -6.48 34.92
N ALA A 544 -12.51 -7.02 34.09
CA ALA A 544 -13.93 -7.06 34.40
C ALA A 544 -14.30 -8.03 35.54
N SER A 545 -13.39 -8.93 35.91
CA SER A 545 -13.55 -9.91 37.00
C SER A 545 -12.60 -9.64 38.18
N ARG A 546 -11.97 -8.45 38.20
CA ARG A 546 -10.96 -8.06 39.18
C ARG A 546 -11.29 -6.70 39.78
N LEU A 547 -10.80 -6.45 40.99
CA LEU A 547 -10.70 -5.13 41.59
C LEU A 547 -9.34 -4.96 42.25
N ASP A 548 -8.53 -4.06 41.72
CA ASP A 548 -7.21 -3.74 42.28
C ASP A 548 -7.39 -2.88 43.54
N LEU A 549 -7.02 -3.41 44.70
CA LEU A 549 -7.03 -2.67 45.97
C LEU A 549 -5.81 -1.76 46.07
N ALA A 550 -4.65 -2.31 45.68
CA ALA A 550 -3.41 -1.57 45.48
C ALA A 550 -2.52 -2.33 44.49
N THR A 551 -2.09 -1.69 43.41
CA THR A 551 -1.18 -2.31 42.43
C THR A 551 0.25 -2.45 42.98
N LEU A 552 0.60 -1.58 43.94
CA LEU A 552 1.92 -1.51 44.58
C LEU A 552 3.07 -1.16 43.61
N THR A 553 2.75 -0.48 42.50
CA THR A 553 3.71 -0.09 41.46
C THR A 553 4.21 1.36 41.60
N ALA A 554 3.55 2.16 42.42
CA ALA A 554 3.89 3.57 42.69
C ALA A 554 3.52 3.94 44.14
N ALA A 555 3.92 5.13 44.59
CA ALA A 555 3.55 5.64 45.91
C ALA A 555 2.02 5.74 46.05
N ASP A 556 1.48 5.16 47.12
CA ASP A 556 0.04 5.06 47.36
C ASP A 556 -0.27 5.49 48.81
N ASP A 557 -1.12 6.51 48.97
CA ASP A 557 -1.51 7.07 50.28
C ASP A 557 -2.33 6.08 51.13
N THR A 558 -2.87 5.01 50.53
CA THR A 558 -3.57 3.93 51.25
C THR A 558 -2.61 2.94 51.89
N VAL A 559 -1.32 2.97 51.51
CA VAL A 559 -0.28 2.07 52.03
C VAL A 559 0.50 2.77 53.13
N THR A 560 0.52 2.18 54.32
CA THR A 560 1.23 2.71 55.48
C THR A 560 2.10 1.65 56.12
N THR A 561 3.22 2.06 56.72
CA THR A 561 4.10 1.16 57.47
C THR A 561 4.20 1.59 58.93
N SER A 562 4.45 0.62 59.81
CA SER A 562 4.63 0.84 61.24
C SER A 562 5.73 -0.04 61.83
N GLY A 563 6.31 0.41 62.95
CA GLY A 563 7.29 -0.38 63.69
C GLY A 563 8.62 -0.55 62.96
N SER A 564 9.08 -1.80 62.84
CA SER A 564 10.33 -2.22 62.21
C SER A 564 10.29 -2.29 60.68
N VAL A 565 9.10 -2.18 60.08
CA VAL A 565 8.87 -2.33 58.63
C VAL A 565 9.12 -1.03 57.90
N THR A 566 9.91 -1.09 56.84
CA THR A 566 10.10 -0.02 55.84
C THR A 566 9.64 -0.52 54.49
N ALA A 567 9.05 0.36 53.68
CA ALA A 567 8.66 0.01 52.32
C ALA A 567 8.90 1.17 51.35
N ALA A 568 9.32 0.83 50.13
CA ALA A 568 9.51 1.76 49.03
C ALA A 568 9.28 1.05 47.70
N THR A 569 8.78 1.78 46.71
CA THR A 569 8.65 1.25 45.36
C THR A 569 10.00 1.22 44.66
N CYS A 570 10.33 0.10 44.05
CA CYS A 570 11.55 -0.12 43.28
C CYS A 570 11.18 -0.60 41.86
N ALA A 571 12.12 -0.53 40.93
CA ALA A 571 11.99 -1.12 39.60
C ALA A 571 13.37 -1.48 39.04
N SER A 572 13.42 -2.40 38.07
CA SER A 572 14.62 -2.78 37.32
C SER A 572 15.81 -3.33 38.13
N ALA A 573 16.76 -3.94 37.42
CA ALA A 573 18.08 -4.25 37.97
C ALA A 573 18.97 -3.00 38.02
N GLY A 574 19.86 -2.94 39.00
CA GLY A 574 20.81 -1.84 39.18
C GLY A 574 21.89 -1.77 38.10
N GLY A 575 22.77 -0.76 38.20
CA GLY A 575 23.93 -0.62 37.32
C GLY A 575 23.55 -0.24 35.88
N ARG A 576 22.52 0.59 35.70
CA ARG A 576 22.10 1.08 34.38
C ARG A 576 22.93 2.29 33.95
N ALA A 577 23.11 2.44 32.63
CA ALA A 577 23.89 3.53 32.05
C ALA A 577 23.25 4.91 32.27
N LEU A 578 21.91 4.98 32.28
CA LEU A 578 21.17 6.19 32.62
C LEU A 578 20.64 6.13 34.08
N PRO A 579 20.67 7.24 34.84
CA PRO A 579 20.22 7.26 36.24
C PRO A 579 18.78 6.80 36.36
N GLN A 580 18.44 5.80 37.18
CA GLN A 580 17.08 5.26 37.28
C GLN A 580 16.11 6.20 38.02
N GLU A 581 14.82 6.18 37.66
CA GLU A 581 13.79 7.03 38.29
C GLU A 581 13.33 6.49 39.65
N LEU A 582 13.29 5.15 39.76
CA LEU A 582 13.03 4.42 40.99
C LEU A 582 14.33 3.77 41.48
N PRO A 583 14.47 3.51 42.80
CA PRO A 583 15.49 2.61 43.32
C PRO A 583 15.46 1.27 42.58
N ALA A 584 16.64 0.68 42.36
CA ALA A 584 16.72 -0.65 41.76
C ALA A 584 16.12 -1.69 42.71
N CYS A 585 15.26 -2.59 42.22
CA CYS A 585 14.77 -3.70 43.03
C CYS A 585 15.89 -4.70 43.33
N ALA A 586 16.80 -4.86 42.37
CA ALA A 586 17.99 -5.66 42.53
C ALA A 586 19.24 -4.80 42.45
N THR A 587 20.08 -4.78 43.48
CA THR A 587 21.19 -3.83 43.56
C THR A 587 22.32 -4.16 42.60
N ALA A 588 23.09 -3.13 42.22
CA ALA A 588 24.25 -3.25 41.32
C ALA A 588 25.42 -4.06 41.92
N ASN A 589 25.40 -4.30 43.24
CA ASN A 589 26.39 -5.12 43.95
C ASN A 589 25.84 -6.51 44.31
N SER A 590 24.67 -6.89 43.78
CA SER A 590 24.12 -8.21 44.02
C SER A 590 25.08 -9.27 43.48
N ASP A 591 25.22 -10.39 44.18
CA ASP A 591 25.96 -11.57 43.70
C ASP A 591 25.20 -12.28 42.55
N ARG A 592 24.07 -11.72 42.10
CA ARG A 592 23.16 -12.28 41.10
C ARG A 592 23.32 -11.55 39.77
N SER A 593 23.40 -12.32 38.69
CA SER A 593 23.35 -11.75 37.35
C SER A 593 21.92 -11.37 36.97
N THR A 594 21.75 -10.67 35.84
CA THR A 594 20.43 -10.42 35.24
C THR A 594 19.63 -11.72 35.02
N SER A 595 20.30 -12.87 34.90
CA SER A 595 19.64 -14.18 34.79
C SER A 595 18.86 -14.59 36.05
N GLY A 596 19.19 -14.05 37.22
CA GLY A 596 18.47 -14.31 38.47
C GLY A 596 17.21 -13.43 38.65
N MET A 597 16.87 -12.58 37.68
CA MET A 597 15.88 -11.51 37.88
C MET A 597 14.90 -11.37 36.70
N PRO A 598 14.04 -12.37 36.41
CA PRO A 598 13.17 -12.36 35.22
C PRO A 598 12.27 -11.13 35.10
N HIS A 599 11.80 -10.57 36.23
CA HIS A 599 10.95 -9.37 36.25
C HIS A 599 11.70 -8.07 35.97
N TRP A 600 13.03 -8.05 36.15
CA TRP A 600 13.83 -6.83 36.22
C TRP A 600 15.06 -6.84 35.32
N THR A 601 15.25 -7.90 34.54
CA THR A 601 16.32 -8.01 33.56
C THR A 601 16.17 -6.88 32.53
N PRO A 602 17.25 -6.23 32.08
CA PRO A 602 17.14 -5.25 31.00
C PRO A 602 16.73 -5.92 29.69
N ALA A 603 15.88 -5.27 28.89
CA ALA A 603 15.60 -5.68 27.51
C ALA A 603 16.63 -5.07 26.54
N SER A 604 16.96 -5.78 25.46
CA SER A 604 18.01 -5.38 24.51
C SER A 604 17.76 -4.02 23.85
N PHE A 605 16.51 -3.70 23.50
CA PHE A 605 16.15 -2.43 22.86
C PHE A 605 15.49 -1.43 23.80
N ALA A 606 15.39 -1.75 25.09
CA ALA A 606 14.88 -0.85 26.12
C ALA A 606 15.65 -0.97 27.46
N PRO A 607 17.00 -0.99 27.46
CA PRO A 607 17.79 -1.43 28.62
C PRO A 607 17.76 -0.47 29.82
N ASN A 608 17.27 0.75 29.61
CA ASN A 608 17.17 1.79 30.64
C ASN A 608 15.71 2.16 30.97
N VAL A 609 14.73 1.50 30.36
CA VAL A 609 13.31 1.70 30.67
C VAL A 609 12.98 0.99 31.98
N PRO A 610 12.25 1.61 32.92
CA PRO A 610 11.84 0.95 34.15
C PRO A 610 11.13 -0.39 33.87
N ALA A 611 11.70 -1.50 34.34
CA ALA A 611 11.10 -2.83 34.26
C ALA A 611 10.41 -3.19 35.58
N THR A 612 9.16 -3.65 35.49
CA THR A 612 8.32 -4.19 36.59
C THR A 612 8.44 -3.45 37.93
N PRO A 613 7.85 -2.25 38.07
CA PRO A 613 7.76 -1.59 39.36
C PRO A 613 7.00 -2.44 40.38
N VAL A 614 7.53 -2.57 41.59
CA VAL A 614 6.90 -3.28 42.72
C VAL A 614 7.20 -2.57 44.04
N LEU A 615 6.54 -2.98 45.13
CA LEU A 615 6.87 -2.50 46.46
C LEU A 615 7.85 -3.44 47.15
N GLU A 616 9.03 -2.94 47.48
CA GLU A 616 9.98 -3.61 48.36
C GLU A 616 9.64 -3.28 49.82
N ALA A 617 9.42 -4.30 50.64
CA ALA A 617 9.16 -4.16 52.07
C ALA A 617 10.19 -4.96 52.88
N THR A 618 10.95 -4.28 53.72
CA THR A 618 12.03 -4.86 54.55
C THR A 618 11.80 -4.59 56.04
N TRP A 619 12.35 -5.44 56.90
CA TRP A 619 12.25 -5.30 58.34
C TRP A 619 13.48 -5.78 59.09
N THR A 620 13.71 -5.18 60.25
CA THR A 620 14.84 -5.51 61.15
C THR A 620 14.43 -6.35 62.36
N GLY A 621 13.13 -6.54 62.56
CA GLY A 621 12.53 -7.28 63.67
C GLY A 621 11.04 -7.53 63.42
N LEU A 622 10.39 -8.25 64.33
CA LEU A 622 9.00 -8.70 64.15
C LEU A 622 7.94 -7.69 64.64
N ASP A 623 8.36 -6.55 65.20
CA ASP A 623 7.48 -5.51 65.72
C ASP A 623 7.15 -4.47 64.65
N GLY A 624 6.25 -4.79 63.72
CA GLY A 624 5.81 -3.86 62.68
C GLY A 624 4.79 -4.46 61.72
N SER A 625 4.29 -3.65 60.79
CA SER A 625 3.40 -4.11 59.73
C SER A 625 3.32 -3.09 58.59
N LEU A 626 3.10 -3.59 57.38
CA LEU A 626 2.60 -2.84 56.24
C LEU A 626 1.08 -3.01 56.16
N GLU A 627 0.33 -1.92 56.05
CA GLU A 627 -1.14 -1.93 55.99
C GLU A 627 -1.63 -1.20 54.75
N VAL A 628 -2.56 -1.83 54.02
CA VAL A 628 -3.29 -1.29 52.88
C VAL A 628 -4.74 -1.04 53.31
N ALA A 629 -5.16 0.22 53.31
CA ALA A 629 -6.54 0.59 53.62
C ALA A 629 -7.49 0.21 52.47
N VAL A 630 -8.59 -0.46 52.78
CA VAL A 630 -9.60 -0.84 51.77
C VAL A 630 -10.61 0.30 51.61
N PRO A 631 -10.74 0.90 50.41
CA PRO A 631 -11.71 1.97 50.15
C PRO A 631 -13.14 1.53 50.44
N GLU A 632 -14.00 2.46 50.88
CA GLU A 632 -15.42 2.16 51.25
C GLU A 632 -16.17 1.40 50.14
N ALA A 633 -15.91 1.72 48.87
CA ALA A 633 -16.54 1.06 47.72
C ALA A 633 -16.06 -0.38 47.46
N ALA A 634 -14.95 -0.79 48.07
CA ALA A 634 -14.27 -2.07 47.83
C ALA A 634 -14.31 -3.03 49.04
N ARG A 635 -15.03 -2.67 50.12
CA ARG A 635 -15.02 -3.41 51.38
C ARG A 635 -15.83 -4.71 51.38
N ASP A 636 -16.75 -4.85 50.42
CA ASP A 636 -17.51 -6.08 50.24
C ASP A 636 -16.72 -7.06 49.37
N LEU A 637 -16.00 -7.95 50.03
CA LEU A 637 -15.21 -8.99 49.37
C LEU A 637 -16.10 -10.14 48.88
N THR A 638 -17.35 -10.24 49.33
CA THR A 638 -18.22 -11.40 49.00
C THR A 638 -18.66 -11.45 47.55
N ALA A 639 -18.40 -10.40 46.78
CA ALA A 639 -18.59 -10.35 45.34
C ALA A 639 -17.48 -11.06 44.55
N TYR A 640 -16.40 -11.49 45.19
CA TYR A 640 -15.21 -12.09 44.57
C TYR A 640 -14.87 -13.46 45.18
N ASP A 641 -14.20 -14.33 44.41
CA ASP A 641 -13.80 -15.67 44.85
C ASP A 641 -12.60 -15.65 45.80
N ALA A 642 -11.70 -14.67 45.64
CA ALA A 642 -10.48 -14.58 46.43
C ALA A 642 -9.92 -13.16 46.51
N LEU A 643 -9.11 -12.93 47.55
CA LEU A 643 -8.07 -11.90 47.58
C LEU A 643 -6.78 -12.53 47.05
N THR A 644 -6.10 -11.86 46.14
CA THR A 644 -4.83 -12.30 45.54
C THR A 644 -3.77 -11.23 45.67
N PHE A 645 -2.51 -11.64 45.83
CA PHE A 645 -1.34 -10.77 45.68
C PHE A 645 -0.14 -11.61 45.25
N ARG A 646 0.94 -10.96 44.81
CA ARG A 646 2.17 -11.64 44.43
C ARG A 646 3.30 -11.25 45.36
N THR A 647 4.14 -12.23 45.71
CA THR A 647 5.28 -11.99 46.59
C THR A 647 6.46 -12.89 46.26
N ALA A 648 7.66 -12.38 46.54
CA ALA A 648 8.90 -13.14 46.55
C ALA A 648 9.80 -12.63 47.68
N PRO A 649 10.69 -13.48 48.25
CA PRO A 649 11.72 -13.00 49.15
C PRO A 649 12.59 -11.93 48.49
N GLU A 650 12.89 -10.88 49.24
CA GLU A 650 13.78 -9.80 48.83
C GLU A 650 15.21 -10.31 48.56
N GLU A 651 16.01 -9.58 47.78
CA GLU A 651 17.31 -10.08 47.30
C GLU A 651 18.27 -10.51 48.42
N ASP A 652 18.30 -9.83 49.56
CA ASP A 652 19.18 -10.17 50.67
C ASP A 652 18.69 -11.37 51.52
N VAL A 653 17.51 -11.91 51.24
CA VAL A 653 17.00 -13.12 51.91
C VAL A 653 17.70 -14.37 51.38
N ALA A 654 18.35 -15.12 52.28
CA ALA A 654 19.21 -16.24 51.93
C ALA A 654 18.47 -17.51 51.49
N ASP A 655 17.56 -18.04 52.33
CA ASP A 655 16.86 -19.31 52.09
C ASP A 655 15.34 -19.11 51.94
N GLY A 656 14.76 -18.23 52.76
CA GLY A 656 13.34 -17.91 52.73
C GLY A 656 12.93 -17.07 53.93
N THR A 657 11.86 -16.31 53.79
CA THR A 657 11.29 -15.45 54.83
C THR A 657 9.83 -15.84 55.09
N ASP A 658 9.06 -15.06 55.84
CA ASP A 658 7.60 -15.24 55.89
C ASP A 658 6.89 -13.96 56.33
N LEU A 659 5.60 -13.86 56.01
CA LEU A 659 4.68 -12.80 56.41
C LEU A 659 3.43 -13.43 57.02
N VAL A 660 2.74 -12.70 57.89
CA VAL A 660 1.33 -12.98 58.21
C VAL A 660 0.46 -11.96 57.51
N VAL A 661 -0.38 -12.43 56.58
CA VAL A 661 -1.45 -11.61 56.01
C VAL A 661 -2.63 -11.57 56.99
N THR A 662 -3.17 -10.38 57.23
CA THR A 662 -4.30 -10.15 58.14
C THR A 662 -5.34 -9.27 57.47
N LEU A 663 -6.60 -9.70 57.47
CA LEU A 663 -7.76 -8.91 57.05
C LEU A 663 -8.50 -8.45 58.29
N THR A 664 -8.84 -7.16 58.35
CA THR A 664 -9.58 -6.55 59.47
C THR A 664 -10.92 -5.99 58.98
N ASP A 665 -12.01 -6.29 59.68
CA ASP A 665 -13.34 -5.75 59.36
C ASP A 665 -13.66 -4.43 60.09
N GLY A 666 -14.81 -3.82 59.75
CA GLY A 666 -15.25 -2.57 60.36
C GLY A 666 -15.61 -2.65 61.85
N ALA A 667 -15.77 -3.87 62.39
CA ALA A 667 -15.94 -4.11 63.82
C ALA A 667 -14.57 -4.26 64.54
N GLY A 668 -13.48 -4.43 63.79
CA GLY A 668 -12.13 -4.68 64.28
C GLY A 668 -11.84 -6.16 64.54
N ASP A 669 -12.70 -7.07 64.07
CA ASP A 669 -12.41 -8.50 64.08
C ASP A 669 -11.43 -8.83 62.94
N THR A 670 -10.58 -9.84 63.14
CA THR A 670 -9.46 -10.14 62.24
C THR A 670 -9.40 -11.60 61.81
N TRP A 671 -9.05 -11.83 60.55
CA TRP A 671 -8.61 -13.13 60.02
C TRP A 671 -7.14 -13.04 59.65
N SER A 672 -6.33 -14.05 59.97
CA SER A 672 -4.90 -14.05 59.68
C SER A 672 -4.40 -15.42 59.25
N ALA A 673 -3.42 -15.46 58.35
CA ALA A 673 -2.68 -16.66 57.97
C ALA A 673 -1.22 -16.31 57.65
N PRO A 674 -0.25 -17.16 58.05
CA PRO A 674 1.09 -17.13 57.45
C PRO A 674 1.00 -17.30 55.94
N VAL A 675 1.83 -16.59 55.17
CA VAL A 675 1.87 -16.75 53.72
C VAL A 675 2.39 -18.13 53.35
N SER A 676 3.31 -18.69 54.14
CA SER A 676 3.77 -20.07 54.00
C SER A 676 2.67 -21.14 54.09
N ASP A 677 1.58 -20.87 54.82
CA ASP A 677 0.41 -21.77 54.89
C ASP A 677 -0.49 -21.66 53.66
N LEU A 678 -0.38 -20.57 52.89
CA LEU A 678 -1.18 -20.29 51.69
C LEU A 678 -0.45 -20.71 50.41
N ASN A 679 0.81 -20.29 50.29
CA ASN A 679 1.74 -20.71 49.24
C ASN A 679 3.18 -20.63 49.78
N PRO A 680 3.81 -21.75 50.16
CA PRO A 680 5.18 -21.75 50.68
C PRO A 680 6.20 -21.24 49.65
N LEU A 681 5.96 -21.47 48.36
CA LEU A 681 6.88 -21.05 47.29
C LEU A 681 6.97 -19.53 47.17
N ALA A 682 5.99 -18.78 47.68
CA ALA A 682 5.96 -17.32 47.61
C ALA A 682 6.90 -16.64 48.61
N VAL A 683 7.37 -17.38 49.61
CA VAL A 683 8.27 -16.88 50.66
C VAL A 683 9.55 -17.72 50.80
N GLU A 684 9.74 -18.73 49.93
CA GLU A 684 10.97 -19.51 49.79
C GLU A 684 11.75 -19.09 48.54
N ARG A 685 13.09 -19.17 48.59
CA ARG A 685 13.93 -18.92 47.41
C ARG A 685 13.79 -20.03 46.38
N MET A 686 13.90 -19.67 45.09
CA MET A 686 13.92 -20.65 44.01
C MET A 686 15.19 -21.54 44.10
N PRO A 687 15.17 -22.79 43.59
CA PRO A 687 16.30 -23.71 43.70
C PRO A 687 17.63 -23.14 43.16
N ALA A 688 18.69 -23.23 43.96
CA ALA A 688 20.02 -22.69 43.65
C ALA A 688 21.11 -23.78 43.65
N SER A 689 22.16 -23.61 42.83
CA SER A 689 23.30 -24.54 42.72
C SER A 689 24.68 -23.86 42.88
N GLY A 690 24.68 -22.55 43.17
CA GLY A 690 25.87 -21.69 43.04
C GLY A 690 26.11 -21.17 41.61
N SER A 691 25.26 -21.53 40.64
CA SER A 691 25.20 -20.88 39.33
C SER A 691 24.64 -19.45 39.46
N THR A 692 25.18 -18.51 38.68
CA THR A 692 24.67 -17.13 38.57
C THR A 692 23.39 -17.03 37.74
N THR A 693 22.96 -18.12 37.10
CA THR A 693 21.74 -18.21 36.26
C THR A 693 20.52 -18.77 37.00
N LEU A 694 20.71 -19.33 38.19
CA LEU A 694 19.65 -19.88 39.04
C LEU A 694 19.42 -18.95 40.23
N ASP A 695 18.71 -19.42 41.27
CA ASP A 695 18.27 -18.58 42.40
C ASP A 695 17.45 -17.36 41.92
N LYS A 696 16.52 -17.63 41.00
CA LYS A 696 15.68 -16.59 40.39
C LYS A 696 14.75 -15.98 41.43
N ILE A 697 14.56 -14.66 41.37
CA ILE A 697 13.52 -13.98 42.14
C ILE A 697 12.27 -13.96 41.27
N VAL A 698 11.27 -14.76 41.64
CA VAL A 698 10.00 -14.88 40.90
C VAL A 698 8.85 -14.59 41.85
N LEU A 699 8.05 -13.58 41.51
CA LEU A 699 6.86 -13.19 42.25
C LEU A 699 5.78 -14.26 42.14
N GLN A 700 5.63 -15.10 43.16
CA GLN A 700 4.63 -16.16 43.18
C GLN A 700 3.27 -15.61 43.62
N GLN A 701 2.19 -16.14 43.05
CA GLN A 701 0.83 -15.78 43.43
C GLN A 701 0.44 -16.41 44.77
N VAL A 702 -0.17 -15.60 45.64
CA VAL A 702 -0.82 -16.02 46.87
C VAL A 702 -2.31 -15.78 46.73
N THR A 703 -3.11 -16.79 47.03
CA THR A 703 -4.57 -16.74 46.93
C THR A 703 -5.19 -16.99 48.30
N VAL A 704 -6.01 -16.05 48.77
CA VAL A 704 -6.83 -16.18 49.96
C VAL A 704 -8.29 -16.33 49.52
N PRO A 705 -8.86 -17.54 49.51
CA PRO A 705 -10.25 -17.74 49.13
C PRO A 705 -11.16 -16.96 50.09
N THR A 706 -12.11 -16.17 49.57
CA THR A 706 -13.05 -15.42 50.42
C THR A 706 -13.90 -16.34 51.28
N ALA A 707 -14.19 -17.55 50.81
CA ALA A 707 -14.84 -18.60 51.59
C ALA A 707 -14.05 -19.06 52.84
N SER A 708 -12.74 -18.78 52.92
CA SER A 708 -11.89 -19.11 54.06
C SER A 708 -11.90 -18.06 55.19
N LEU A 709 -12.47 -16.88 54.92
CA LEU A 709 -12.52 -15.72 55.84
C LEU A 709 -13.54 -15.90 56.97
N THR A 710 -13.31 -16.90 57.82
CA THR A 710 -14.18 -17.18 58.96
C THR A 710 -13.83 -16.30 60.16
N GLY A 711 -14.85 -15.81 60.87
CA GLY A 711 -14.66 -15.03 62.09
C GLY A 711 -14.58 -13.51 61.90
N ILE A 712 -14.71 -13.02 60.66
CA ILE A 712 -14.83 -11.61 60.30
C ILE A 712 -16.07 -11.37 59.43
N ASP A 713 -16.54 -10.12 59.32
CA ASP A 713 -17.53 -9.69 58.35
C ASP A 713 -16.89 -9.34 57.00
N ALA A 714 -16.89 -10.31 56.08
CA ALA A 714 -16.34 -10.13 54.73
C ALA A 714 -17.08 -9.10 53.87
N THR A 715 -18.23 -8.56 54.33
CA THR A 715 -18.96 -7.49 53.63
C THR A 715 -18.47 -6.08 53.99
N ASP A 716 -17.62 -5.94 55.02
CA ASP A 716 -17.06 -4.65 55.48
C ASP A 716 -15.59 -4.81 55.91
N VAL A 717 -14.72 -5.32 55.03
CA VAL A 717 -13.27 -5.37 55.29
C VAL A 717 -12.66 -3.99 55.10
N VAL A 718 -11.96 -3.48 56.12
CA VAL A 718 -11.45 -2.10 56.14
C VAL A 718 -9.94 -2.00 55.89
N SER A 719 -9.17 -3.06 56.15
CA SER A 719 -7.75 -3.09 55.83
C SER A 719 -7.22 -4.51 55.63
N VAL A 720 -6.16 -4.59 54.82
CA VAL A 720 -5.31 -5.77 54.65
C VAL A 720 -3.92 -5.40 55.14
N SER A 721 -3.33 -6.18 56.04
CA SER A 721 -1.99 -5.93 56.57
C SER A 721 -1.07 -7.13 56.45
N PHE A 722 0.21 -6.86 56.34
CA PHE A 722 1.30 -7.81 56.23
C PHE A 722 2.25 -7.56 57.39
N ALA A 723 2.39 -8.53 58.28
CA ALA A 723 3.28 -8.45 59.44
C ALA A 723 4.46 -9.41 59.27
N PRO A 724 5.70 -9.03 59.62
CA PRO A 724 6.85 -9.91 59.54
C PRO A 724 6.66 -11.21 60.33
N ALA A 725 7.10 -12.32 59.76
CA ALA A 725 7.21 -13.62 60.41
C ALA A 725 8.59 -14.24 60.19
N VAL A 726 8.89 -15.30 60.95
CA VAL A 726 10.16 -16.04 60.82
C VAL A 726 9.96 -17.12 59.77
N GLY A 727 10.71 -17.04 58.67
CA GLY A 727 10.69 -18.01 57.59
C GLY A 727 11.58 -19.23 57.83
N THR A 728 11.87 -19.93 56.73
CA THR A 728 12.71 -21.14 56.71
C THR A 728 14.17 -20.86 57.07
N ASP A 729 14.64 -19.62 56.91
CA ASP A 729 15.98 -19.17 57.31
C ASP A 729 16.15 -19.04 58.85
N GLY A 730 15.05 -19.01 59.61
CA GLY A 730 15.05 -18.85 61.05
C GLY A 730 15.43 -17.45 61.56
N THR A 731 15.44 -16.43 60.69
CA THR A 731 15.84 -15.06 61.05
C THR A 731 14.63 -14.15 61.36
N GLN A 732 14.86 -13.09 62.15
CA GLN A 732 13.82 -12.10 62.50
C GLN A 732 13.84 -10.84 61.62
N ALA A 733 14.93 -10.65 60.89
CA ALA A 733 15.03 -9.63 59.85
C ALA A 733 14.69 -10.29 58.51
N GLY A 734 14.29 -9.51 57.52
CA GLY A 734 13.92 -10.07 56.22
C GLY A 734 13.30 -9.02 55.33
N GLY A 735 12.81 -9.46 54.18
CA GLY A 735 12.13 -8.59 53.24
C GLY A 735 11.39 -9.39 52.18
N VAL A 736 10.42 -8.74 51.55
CA VAL A 736 9.72 -9.24 50.37
C VAL A 736 9.50 -8.15 49.34
N TYR A 737 9.37 -8.56 48.08
CA TYR A 737 8.71 -7.77 47.06
C TYR A 737 7.22 -8.09 47.05
N LEU A 738 6.36 -7.09 46.96
CA LEU A 738 4.90 -7.21 46.91
C LEU A 738 4.34 -6.51 45.66
N ALA A 739 3.39 -7.17 45.00
CA ALA A 739 2.69 -6.64 43.82
C ALA A 739 1.22 -7.09 43.77
N ASP A 740 0.38 -6.32 43.07
CA ASP A 740 -0.98 -6.70 42.64
C ASP A 740 -1.92 -7.20 43.76
N LEU A 741 -2.10 -6.41 44.83
CA LEU A 741 -3.13 -6.72 45.82
C LEU A 741 -4.52 -6.45 45.23
N ALA A 742 -5.24 -7.51 44.92
CA ALA A 742 -6.51 -7.45 44.21
C ALA A 742 -7.54 -8.44 44.73
N LEU A 743 -8.81 -8.14 44.48
CA LEU A 743 -9.91 -9.11 44.57
C LEU A 743 -10.17 -9.69 43.19
N ALA A 744 -10.37 -11.01 43.12
CA ALA A 744 -10.41 -11.75 41.87
C ALA A 744 -11.56 -12.76 41.85
N THR A 745 -12.20 -12.88 40.69
CA THR A 745 -13.11 -13.97 40.32
C THR A 745 -12.50 -14.72 39.13
N SER A 746 -12.51 -16.04 39.20
CA SER A 746 -11.92 -16.90 38.15
C SER A 746 -12.64 -16.66 36.81
N SER A 747 -11.88 -16.33 35.76
CA SER A 747 -12.42 -16.07 34.41
C SER A 747 -11.30 -16.02 33.36
N VAL A 748 -11.59 -16.49 32.14
CA VAL A 748 -10.73 -16.24 30.96
C VAL A 748 -10.90 -14.81 30.43
N GLY A 749 -12.07 -14.21 30.69
CA GLY A 749 -12.43 -12.89 30.17
C GLY A 749 -13.06 -12.96 28.78
N THR A 750 -13.13 -11.80 28.13
CA THR A 750 -13.68 -11.66 26.78
C THR A 750 -12.70 -10.88 25.93
N ALA A 751 -12.07 -11.57 24.98
CA ALA A 751 -11.28 -10.94 23.93
C ALA A 751 -12.21 -10.21 22.95
N ASP A 752 -11.95 -8.93 22.70
CA ASP A 752 -12.54 -8.19 21.58
C ASP A 752 -11.46 -7.70 20.61
N PRO A 753 -10.90 -8.60 19.79
CA PRO A 753 -9.92 -8.22 18.78
C PRO A 753 -10.56 -7.46 17.60
N SER A 754 -11.82 -7.01 17.71
CA SER A 754 -12.56 -6.48 16.55
C SER A 754 -12.25 -5.01 16.27
N GLY A 755 -11.41 -4.80 15.28
CA GLY A 755 -11.23 -3.53 14.58
C GLY A 755 -9.82 -2.96 14.67
N PRO A 756 -9.36 -2.25 13.63
CA PRO A 756 -8.06 -1.64 13.63
C PRO A 756 -7.91 -0.63 14.78
N ARG A 757 -6.72 -0.59 15.37
CA ARG A 757 -6.36 0.34 16.44
C ARG A 757 -5.18 1.20 16.01
N PRO A 758 -5.08 2.44 16.51
CA PRO A 758 -3.83 3.19 16.44
C PRO A 758 -2.69 2.34 17.00
N VAL A 759 -1.58 2.28 16.25
CA VAL A 759 -0.32 1.67 16.71
C VAL A 759 0.72 2.76 16.90
N VAL A 760 1.66 2.55 17.81
CA VAL A 760 2.74 3.50 18.10
C VAL A 760 4.06 3.06 17.48
N ASP A 761 4.72 4.02 16.84
CA ASP A 761 5.94 3.84 16.06
C ASP A 761 6.93 4.99 16.29
N VAL A 762 8.17 4.75 15.87
CA VAL A 762 9.24 5.76 15.83
C VAL A 762 9.77 5.91 14.41
N ALA A 763 9.87 7.14 13.93
CA ALA A 763 10.30 7.41 12.56
C ALA A 763 11.82 7.18 12.39
N THR A 764 12.20 6.47 11.33
CA THR A 764 13.60 6.36 10.90
C THR A 764 14.17 7.76 10.66
N THR A 765 15.33 8.08 11.21
CA THR A 765 15.85 9.46 11.18
C THR A 765 17.26 9.49 10.60
N ASP A 766 17.48 10.26 9.54
CA ASP A 766 18.83 10.57 9.03
C ASP A 766 19.16 12.04 9.35
N VAL A 767 20.33 12.32 9.90
CA VAL A 767 20.82 13.67 10.23
C VAL A 767 22.30 13.84 9.90
N GLU A 768 22.72 15.07 9.66
CA GLU A 768 24.15 15.40 9.66
C GLU A 768 24.65 15.40 11.12
N GLU A 769 25.91 15.01 11.31
CA GLU A 769 26.65 15.19 12.58
C GLU A 769 26.67 16.66 12.99
N ALA A 770 26.91 17.52 11.99
CA ALA A 770 26.95 18.97 12.03
C ALA A 770 28.13 19.55 12.80
N ASP A 771 28.47 20.80 12.48
CA ASP A 771 29.53 21.59 13.12
C ASP A 771 29.46 21.58 14.67
N ALA A 772 30.62 21.83 15.28
CA ALA A 772 30.79 21.94 16.72
C ALA A 772 29.81 22.95 17.35
N GLY A 773 28.87 22.44 18.17
CA GLY A 773 27.88 23.25 18.89
C GLY A 773 26.43 22.80 18.72
N ARG A 774 26.13 21.91 17.75
CA ARG A 774 24.87 21.15 17.77
C ARG A 774 24.94 20.13 18.91
N THR A 775 23.96 20.17 19.81
CA THR A 775 23.90 19.27 20.99
C THR A 775 22.68 18.37 21.00
N GLN A 776 21.80 18.49 20.01
CA GLN A 776 20.55 17.73 19.95
C GLN A 776 20.05 17.58 18.52
N ALA A 777 19.36 16.47 18.28
CA ALA A 777 18.49 16.23 17.15
C ALA A 777 17.09 15.87 17.64
N GLU A 778 16.13 15.71 16.73
CA GLU A 778 14.77 15.32 17.08
C GLU A 778 14.35 14.07 16.31
N VAL A 779 13.48 13.26 16.90
CA VAL A 779 12.77 12.17 16.23
C VAL A 779 11.26 12.33 16.41
N ALA A 780 10.48 11.83 15.46
CA ALA A 780 9.05 11.74 15.57
C ALA A 780 8.66 10.38 16.19
N VAL A 781 8.03 10.42 17.36
CA VAL A 781 7.26 9.29 17.90
C VAL A 781 5.80 9.54 17.54
N HIS A 782 5.16 8.58 16.88
CA HIS A 782 3.88 8.82 16.23
C HIS A 782 2.90 7.66 16.36
N LEU A 783 1.63 7.97 16.10
CA LEU A 783 0.55 6.99 15.95
C LEU A 783 0.18 6.84 14.48
N SER A 784 -0.21 5.63 14.07
CA SER A 784 -0.78 5.38 12.73
C SER A 784 -2.10 6.12 12.49
N ALA A 785 -2.87 6.37 13.54
CA ALA A 785 -4.11 7.14 13.53
C ALA A 785 -4.32 7.83 14.90
N PRO A 786 -5.19 8.86 15.00
CA PRO A 786 -5.50 9.46 16.29
C PRO A 786 -6.13 8.46 17.27
N ALA A 787 -5.69 8.49 18.54
CA ALA A 787 -6.29 7.69 19.62
C ALA A 787 -7.32 8.50 20.42
N ASP A 788 -8.32 7.81 20.97
CA ASP A 788 -9.36 8.40 21.83
C ASP A 788 -8.93 8.52 23.31
N VAL A 789 -7.87 7.81 23.69
CA VAL A 789 -7.26 7.81 25.03
C VAL A 789 -5.80 8.27 24.93
N PRO A 790 -5.20 8.80 26.02
CA PRO A 790 -3.78 9.10 26.02
C PRO A 790 -2.97 7.82 25.76
N VAL A 791 -1.97 7.91 24.88
CA VAL A 791 -1.01 6.85 24.64
C VAL A 791 0.30 7.24 25.31
N THR A 792 0.88 6.35 26.13
CA THR A 792 2.23 6.53 26.66
C THR A 792 3.18 5.50 26.08
N THR A 793 4.41 5.91 25.81
CA THR A 793 5.47 5.00 25.35
C THR A 793 6.83 5.50 25.82
N TRP A 794 7.77 4.59 26.07
CA TRP A 794 9.16 4.95 26.30
C TRP A 794 9.95 4.97 24.99
N PHE A 795 10.42 6.14 24.61
CA PHE A 795 11.43 6.29 23.57
C PHE A 795 12.81 5.91 24.12
N THR A 796 13.56 5.11 23.37
CA THR A 796 14.95 4.75 23.67
C THR A 796 15.85 5.01 22.45
N LEU A 797 17.04 5.60 22.70
CA LEU A 797 18.15 5.66 21.75
C LEU A 797 19.35 4.91 22.33
N LEU A 798 19.77 3.85 21.63
CA LEU A 798 20.96 3.05 21.98
C LEU A 798 22.25 3.72 21.47
N GLY A 799 22.47 4.98 21.86
CA GLY A 799 23.72 5.70 21.63
C GLY A 799 24.86 5.26 22.56
N SER A 800 25.90 6.08 22.72
CA SER A 800 26.96 5.82 23.70
C SER A 800 27.15 7.00 24.66
N SER A 801 27.87 6.82 25.77
CA SER A 801 28.11 7.93 26.72
C SER A 801 29.46 8.60 26.47
N GLY A 802 29.42 9.86 26.06
CA GLY A 802 30.60 10.68 25.85
C GLY A 802 31.16 10.53 24.44
N GLY A 803 31.28 11.67 23.76
CA GLY A 803 31.96 11.83 22.49
C GLY A 803 31.22 11.35 21.24
N SER A 804 30.41 10.29 21.30
CA SER A 804 29.80 9.71 20.10
C SER A 804 28.86 10.74 19.44
N PRO A 805 28.67 10.68 18.11
CA PRO A 805 27.72 11.55 17.44
C PRO A 805 26.30 11.48 18.03
N ALA A 806 25.91 10.37 18.69
CA ALA A 806 24.65 10.20 19.41
C ALA A 806 24.83 9.75 20.87
N GLY A 807 24.22 10.49 21.79
CA GLY A 807 24.18 10.10 23.21
C GLY A 807 23.07 9.10 23.52
N LEU A 808 23.24 8.30 24.58
CA LEU A 808 22.15 7.51 25.16
C LEU A 808 20.95 8.41 25.55
N ALA A 809 19.74 7.99 25.18
CA ALA A 809 18.52 8.70 25.54
C ALA A 809 17.44 7.72 26.00
N ARG A 810 16.64 8.17 26.97
CA ARG A 810 15.34 7.58 27.30
C ARG A 810 14.36 8.69 27.65
N GLU A 811 13.13 8.60 27.18
CA GLU A 811 12.08 9.59 27.49
C GLU A 811 10.71 8.93 27.53
N LEU A 812 9.91 9.23 28.56
CA LEU A 812 8.50 8.86 28.59
C LEU A 812 7.73 9.87 27.74
N VAL A 813 7.20 9.40 26.63
CA VAL A 813 6.42 10.18 25.67
C VAL A 813 4.94 9.96 25.98
N THR A 814 4.15 11.03 25.99
CA THR A 814 2.69 10.98 26.08
C THR A 814 2.11 11.66 24.84
N ILE A 815 1.30 10.92 24.08
CA ILE A 815 0.53 11.44 22.95
C ILE A 815 -0.91 11.62 23.44
N GLU A 816 -1.36 12.87 23.49
CA GLU A 816 -2.69 13.21 24.01
C GLU A 816 -3.81 12.80 23.03
N PRO A 817 -5.05 12.57 23.50
CA PRO A 817 -6.16 12.21 22.63
C PRO A 817 -6.33 13.16 21.44
N GLY A 818 -6.40 12.58 20.23
CA GLY A 818 -6.50 13.33 18.97
C GLY A 818 -5.17 13.83 18.38
N GLU A 819 -4.05 13.75 19.09
CA GLU A 819 -2.71 13.96 18.55
C GLU A 819 -2.19 12.67 17.90
N THR A 820 -1.29 12.80 16.92
CA THR A 820 -0.69 11.65 16.22
C THR A 820 0.84 11.69 16.19
N CYS A 821 1.48 12.76 16.66
CA CYS A 821 2.93 12.85 16.63
C CYS A 821 3.46 13.77 17.73
N VAL A 822 4.50 13.31 18.41
CA VAL A 822 5.27 14.07 19.39
C VAL A 822 6.74 14.06 18.97
N ARG A 823 7.37 15.24 19.04
CA ARG A 823 8.80 15.39 18.79
C ARG A 823 9.57 15.09 20.06
N VAL A 824 10.54 14.20 19.95
CA VAL A 824 11.38 13.78 21.06
C VAL A 824 12.81 14.25 20.80
N PRO A 825 13.34 15.21 21.57
CA PRO A 825 14.73 15.65 21.42
C PRO A 825 15.67 14.61 22.03
N PHE A 826 16.78 14.31 21.35
CA PHE A 826 17.82 13.43 21.87
C PHE A 826 19.22 14.04 21.69
N PRO A 827 20.17 13.72 22.59
CA PRO A 827 21.49 14.30 22.56
C PRO A 827 22.29 13.84 21.34
N THR A 828 22.89 14.80 20.65
CA THR A 828 23.93 14.55 19.63
C THR A 828 25.19 15.34 19.96
N ALA A 829 26.32 14.94 19.42
CA ALA A 829 27.58 15.68 19.57
C ALA A 829 28.20 15.93 18.19
N GLY A 830 27.91 17.11 17.62
CA GLY A 830 28.58 17.57 16.41
C GLY A 830 29.99 18.05 16.70
N ASP A 831 30.91 17.85 15.76
CA ASP A 831 32.27 18.39 15.81
C ASP A 831 32.71 19.06 14.49
N ASP A 832 34.00 19.38 14.33
CA ASP A 832 34.52 20.09 13.13
C ASP A 832 35.64 19.24 12.46
N ALA A 833 35.65 17.93 12.69
CA ALA A 833 36.77 17.04 12.40
C ALA A 833 36.34 15.77 11.67
N ALA A 834 36.93 15.59 10.48
CA ALA A 834 36.74 14.39 9.67
C ALA A 834 36.90 13.06 10.45
N GLY A 835 35.81 12.28 10.52
CA GLY A 835 35.72 10.95 11.10
C GLY A 835 36.28 9.82 10.23
N THR A 836 36.15 8.58 10.72
CA THR A 836 36.60 7.35 10.03
C THR A 836 35.45 6.62 9.32
N SER A 837 34.21 6.84 9.78
CA SER A 837 32.99 6.27 9.23
C SER A 837 32.19 7.35 8.51
N ALA A 838 31.69 7.05 7.31
CA ALA A 838 30.89 8.02 6.55
C ALA A 838 29.46 8.18 7.11
N VAL A 839 28.95 7.11 7.72
CA VAL A 839 27.67 7.08 8.43
C VAL A 839 27.83 6.19 9.65
N THR A 840 27.37 6.68 10.79
CA THR A 840 27.24 5.90 12.02
C THR A 840 25.76 5.65 12.29
N THR A 841 25.41 4.42 12.68
CA THR A 841 24.02 4.00 12.83
C THR A 841 23.73 3.57 14.26
N TYR A 842 22.63 4.06 14.83
CA TYR A 842 22.14 3.71 16.16
C TYR A 842 20.72 3.17 16.07
N LYS A 843 20.35 2.25 16.97
CA LYS A 843 18.95 1.80 17.07
C LYS A 843 18.13 2.75 17.92
N MET A 844 16.92 3.04 17.47
CA MET A 844 15.87 3.74 18.19
C MET A 844 14.68 2.82 18.37
N SER A 845 13.96 2.97 19.47
CA SER A 845 12.79 2.14 19.74
C SER A 845 11.74 2.87 20.57
N VAL A 846 10.51 2.36 20.48
CA VAL A 846 9.40 2.61 21.40
C VAL A 846 9.02 1.32 22.10
N SER A 847 8.71 1.39 23.39
CA SER A 847 8.57 0.21 24.26
C SER A 847 7.66 0.48 25.46
N ASP A 848 7.14 -0.59 26.09
CA ASP A 848 6.30 -0.53 27.30
C ASP A 848 5.11 0.43 27.13
N ASN A 849 4.34 0.20 26.06
CA ASN A 849 3.32 1.12 25.59
C ASN A 849 1.99 0.92 26.33
N THR A 850 1.28 2.02 26.62
CA THR A 850 -0.10 1.98 27.14
C THR A 850 -1.05 2.69 26.18
N GLY A 851 -2.29 2.19 26.09
CA GLY A 851 -3.35 2.75 25.24
C GLY A 851 -3.26 2.41 23.74
N ALA A 852 -2.08 2.04 23.24
CA ALA A 852 -1.85 1.57 21.87
C ALA A 852 -0.72 0.51 21.82
N PRO A 853 -0.85 -0.55 21.00
CA PRO A 853 0.23 -1.51 20.78
C PRO A 853 1.33 -0.95 19.85
N THR A 854 2.48 -1.62 19.79
CA THR A 854 3.57 -1.32 18.85
C THR A 854 3.17 -1.56 17.39
N GLY A 855 3.62 -0.69 16.48
CA GLY A 855 3.49 -0.87 15.04
C GLY A 855 4.68 -1.55 14.37
N ASP A 856 4.73 -1.41 13.04
CA ASP A 856 5.74 -2.02 12.15
C ASP A 856 7.08 -1.26 12.14
N SER A 857 7.15 -0.13 12.83
CA SER A 857 8.32 0.74 12.93
C SER A 857 8.65 1.04 14.39
N ALA A 858 8.32 0.11 15.30
CA ALA A 858 8.58 0.21 16.73
C ALA A 858 10.08 0.16 17.07
N VAL A 859 10.92 -0.44 16.22
CA VAL A 859 12.38 -0.37 16.28
C VAL A 859 12.91 0.07 14.92
N THR A 860 13.67 1.15 14.90
CA THR A 860 14.20 1.75 13.67
C THR A 860 15.65 2.23 13.85
N LEU A 861 16.20 2.85 12.81
CA LEU A 861 17.57 3.34 12.76
C LEU A 861 17.63 4.88 12.79
N LEU A 862 18.55 5.40 13.60
CA LEU A 862 19.13 6.72 13.48
C LEU A 862 20.41 6.58 12.65
N ARG A 863 20.55 7.36 11.59
CA ARG A 863 21.80 7.44 10.82
C ARG A 863 22.36 8.85 10.91
N ILE A 864 23.60 8.95 11.37
CA ILE A 864 24.33 10.21 11.44
C ILE A 864 25.40 10.19 10.38
N ARG A 865 25.34 11.14 9.44
CA ARG A 865 26.35 11.32 8.41
C ARG A 865 27.45 12.26 8.92
N GLU A 866 28.69 11.86 8.69
CA GLU A 866 29.89 12.68 8.86
C GLU A 866 29.94 13.77 7.77
N ASP A 867 29.88 15.05 8.16
CA ASP A 867 29.84 16.19 7.23
C ASP A 867 31.16 16.96 7.06
N ASP A 868 32.19 16.69 7.88
CA ASP A 868 33.53 17.27 7.77
C ASP A 868 34.51 16.44 6.93
N GLY A 869 34.07 15.27 6.48
CA GLY A 869 34.76 14.39 5.53
C GLY A 869 35.26 13.10 6.16
N VAL A 870 35.63 12.10 5.34
CA VAL A 870 35.97 10.75 5.83
C VAL A 870 37.43 10.42 5.61
N THR A 871 38.12 9.99 6.67
CA THR A 871 39.53 9.61 6.63
C THR A 871 39.73 8.22 6.01
N GLY A 872 40.03 8.18 4.70
CA GLY A 872 40.35 6.93 4.00
C GLY A 872 39.15 6.13 3.48
N GLY A 873 37.93 6.67 3.64
CA GLY A 873 36.68 6.15 3.11
C GLY A 873 36.12 6.97 1.94
N THR A 874 34.91 6.63 1.50
CA THR A 874 34.14 7.41 0.53
C THR A 874 33.04 8.14 1.28
N GLU A 875 32.90 9.44 1.03
CA GLU A 875 31.80 10.24 1.59
C GLU A 875 30.44 9.74 1.09
N THR A 876 29.43 9.81 1.96
CA THR A 876 28.03 9.55 1.63
C THR A 876 27.31 10.83 1.25
N LEU A 877 26.14 10.69 0.63
CA LEU A 877 25.33 11.82 0.17
C LEU A 877 24.85 12.69 1.36
N PRO A 878 24.97 14.03 1.29
CA PRO A 878 24.50 14.91 2.35
C PRO A 878 22.99 14.75 2.57
N VAL A 879 22.58 14.69 3.83
CA VAL A 879 21.19 14.53 4.28
C VAL A 879 20.55 15.86 4.68
N GLY A 880 21.34 16.94 4.67
CA GLY A 880 20.88 18.32 4.85
C GLY A 880 20.42 18.65 6.27
N VAL A 881 20.07 19.92 6.47
CA VAL A 881 19.65 20.41 7.79
C VAL A 881 18.27 19.86 8.14
N GLN A 882 18.19 19.09 9.23
CA GLN A 882 16.94 18.55 9.75
C GLN A 882 15.94 19.67 10.08
N GLY A 883 14.71 19.52 9.58
CA GLY A 883 13.56 20.32 9.94
C GLY A 883 12.86 19.83 11.22
N ASP A 884 11.57 20.12 11.33
CA ASP A 884 10.72 19.64 12.40
C ASP A 884 10.36 18.17 12.16
N ALA A 885 10.72 17.27 13.09
CA ALA A 885 10.60 15.83 12.86
C ALA A 885 9.15 15.38 12.57
N CYS A 886 8.15 15.94 13.26
CA CYS A 886 6.75 15.61 12.99
C CYS A 886 6.25 16.20 11.67
N ALA A 887 6.68 17.41 11.31
CA ALA A 887 6.32 18.00 10.02
C ALA A 887 6.96 17.24 8.85
N GLU A 888 8.21 16.77 9.00
CA GLU A 888 8.88 15.95 7.99
C GLU A 888 8.19 14.60 7.81
N LEU A 889 7.82 13.93 8.91
CA LEU A 889 7.03 12.70 8.86
C LEU A 889 5.69 12.91 8.16
N ALA A 890 4.94 13.96 8.55
CA ALA A 890 3.66 14.28 7.92
C ALA A 890 3.83 14.55 6.41
N ALA A 891 4.91 15.23 6.03
CA ALA A 891 5.19 15.53 4.64
C ALA A 891 5.41 14.27 3.81
N LEU A 892 5.98 13.17 4.34
CA LEU A 892 6.20 11.93 3.58
C LEU A 892 4.93 11.36 2.92
N SER A 893 3.75 11.67 3.47
CA SER A 893 2.46 11.28 2.90
C SER A 893 1.95 12.17 1.76
N GLU A 894 2.65 13.27 1.46
CA GLU A 894 2.27 14.22 0.40
C GLU A 894 2.84 13.82 -0.96
N ASP A 895 1.97 13.67 -1.96
CA ASP A 895 2.38 13.50 -3.35
C ASP A 895 3.11 14.76 -3.86
N LEU A 896 4.41 14.64 -4.09
CA LEU A 896 5.20 15.67 -4.76
C LEU A 896 5.29 15.38 -6.26
N VAL A 897 5.02 16.41 -7.06
CA VAL A 897 5.18 16.34 -8.52
C VAL A 897 6.42 17.12 -8.94
N LEU A 898 7.29 16.48 -9.73
CA LEU A 898 8.41 17.15 -10.37
C LEU A 898 7.91 18.17 -11.41
N ALA A 899 8.40 19.41 -11.32
CA ALA A 899 8.04 20.43 -12.30
C ALA A 899 9.00 20.38 -13.50
N THR A 900 8.46 20.26 -14.71
CA THR A 900 9.23 20.32 -15.95
C THR A 900 9.01 21.65 -16.68
N SER A 901 10.05 22.17 -17.35
CA SER A 901 9.94 23.40 -18.14
C SER A 901 9.00 23.29 -19.36
N VAL A 902 8.74 22.06 -19.81
CA VAL A 902 7.80 21.72 -20.89
C VAL A 902 7.07 20.42 -20.52
N PRO A 903 5.77 20.28 -20.88
CA PRO A 903 5.01 19.06 -20.60
C PRO A 903 5.33 17.90 -21.55
N VAL A 904 5.96 18.18 -22.69
CA VAL A 904 6.40 17.22 -23.72
C VAL A 904 7.71 17.73 -24.30
N ALA A 905 8.70 16.87 -24.43
CA ALA A 905 10.04 17.21 -24.93
C ALA A 905 10.26 16.66 -26.34
N ALA A 906 11.00 17.40 -27.16
CA ALA A 906 11.58 16.86 -28.39
C ALA A 906 12.84 16.03 -28.08
N PRO A 907 13.28 15.12 -28.98
CA PRO A 907 14.50 14.35 -28.79
C PRO A 907 15.70 15.29 -28.69
N ASP A 908 16.59 15.01 -27.74
CA ASP A 908 17.75 15.83 -27.37
C ASP A 908 17.42 17.25 -26.84
N GLU A 909 16.14 17.59 -26.63
CA GLU A 909 15.75 18.85 -26.00
C GLU A 909 16.19 18.87 -24.54
N GLN A 910 16.76 20.01 -24.11
CA GLN A 910 17.20 20.21 -22.74
C GLN A 910 16.02 20.73 -21.90
N VAL A 911 15.44 19.86 -21.08
CA VAL A 911 14.32 20.14 -20.19
C VAL A 911 14.85 20.42 -18.79
N THR A 912 14.45 21.55 -18.22
CA THR A 912 14.70 21.82 -16.79
C THR A 912 13.68 21.06 -15.95
N VAL A 913 14.16 20.19 -15.07
CA VAL A 913 13.37 19.41 -14.11
C VAL A 913 13.67 19.95 -12.72
N THR A 914 12.63 20.39 -12.00
CA THR A 914 12.74 21.09 -10.71
C THR A 914 12.02 20.30 -9.64
N ALA A 915 12.76 19.92 -8.61
CA ALA A 915 12.27 19.22 -7.43
C ALA A 915 12.27 20.20 -6.23
N THR A 916 11.16 20.28 -5.50
CA THR A 916 10.97 21.23 -4.37
C THR A 916 10.44 20.54 -3.14
N GLY A 917 10.66 21.14 -1.96
CA GLY A 917 10.15 20.61 -0.69
C GLY A 917 11.12 19.67 0.02
N TYR A 918 12.40 19.74 -0.35
CA TYR A 918 13.52 18.99 0.22
C TYR A 918 14.18 19.79 1.36
N ARG A 919 14.96 19.15 2.22
CA ARG A 919 15.79 19.79 3.23
C ARG A 919 16.82 20.72 2.58
N VAL A 920 17.18 21.79 3.28
CA VAL A 920 18.24 22.68 2.82
C VAL A 920 19.58 21.94 2.89
N GLY A 921 20.29 21.89 1.76
CA GLY A 921 21.61 21.25 1.67
C GLY A 921 21.58 19.72 1.51
N GLU A 922 20.41 19.08 1.42
CA GLU A 922 20.37 17.63 1.17
C GLU A 922 20.66 17.30 -0.30
N ALA A 923 21.22 16.13 -0.56
CA ALA A 923 21.33 15.58 -1.89
C ALA A 923 19.96 15.05 -2.37
N VAL A 924 19.63 15.35 -3.63
CA VAL A 924 18.45 14.86 -4.32
C VAL A 924 18.92 14.04 -5.52
N THR A 925 18.65 12.74 -5.50
CA THR A 925 19.01 11.79 -6.56
C THR A 925 17.89 11.75 -7.58
N PHE A 926 18.19 12.12 -8.82
CA PHE A 926 17.27 12.02 -9.95
C PHE A 926 17.48 10.70 -10.71
N THR A 927 16.40 10.00 -11.02
CA THR A 927 16.41 8.75 -11.79
C THR A 927 15.44 8.81 -12.97
N ASP A 928 15.66 7.93 -13.95
CA ASP A 928 14.74 7.63 -15.04
C ASP A 928 14.20 6.21 -14.87
N GLY A 929 12.91 6.10 -14.53
CA GLY A 929 12.23 4.91 -14.02
C GLY A 929 11.87 5.04 -12.54
N THR A 930 10.70 4.51 -12.16
CA THR A 930 10.27 4.37 -10.77
C THR A 930 10.98 3.18 -10.10
N ASP A 931 11.43 3.34 -8.86
CA ASP A 931 12.04 2.30 -8.02
C ASP A 931 13.25 1.56 -8.64
N GLY A 932 14.44 2.15 -8.52
CA GLY A 932 15.68 1.55 -9.05
C GLY A 932 15.96 1.86 -10.52
N GLY A 933 15.28 2.88 -11.08
CA GLY A 933 15.59 3.46 -12.37
C GLY A 933 17.04 3.95 -12.50
N ALA A 934 17.50 4.18 -13.72
CA ALA A 934 18.88 4.58 -13.97
C ALA A 934 19.16 5.96 -13.35
N GLU A 935 20.21 6.06 -12.52
CA GLU A 935 20.64 7.34 -11.94
C GLU A 935 21.04 8.34 -13.05
N LEU A 936 20.39 9.49 -13.04
CA LEU A 936 20.65 10.60 -13.97
C LEU A 936 21.67 11.58 -13.40
N ALA A 937 21.45 12.02 -12.16
CA ALA A 937 22.33 12.91 -11.42
C ALA A 937 21.95 12.98 -9.95
N VAL A 938 22.92 13.36 -9.10
CA VAL A 938 22.66 13.80 -7.73
C VAL A 938 22.90 15.31 -7.65
N VAL A 939 21.92 16.05 -7.13
CA VAL A 939 21.96 17.52 -7.02
C VAL A 939 21.65 17.93 -5.58
N THR A 940 22.50 18.78 -4.99
CA THR A 940 22.24 19.34 -3.66
C THR A 940 21.15 20.41 -3.71
N ALA A 941 20.14 20.28 -2.86
CA ALA A 941 19.06 21.24 -2.69
C ALA A 941 19.57 22.57 -2.13
N ASP A 942 19.08 23.67 -2.71
CA ASP A 942 19.49 25.01 -2.33
C ASP A 942 18.86 25.50 -1.01
N ALA A 943 19.06 26.78 -0.67
CA ALA A 943 18.52 27.40 0.55
C ALA A 943 16.98 27.45 0.61
N THR A 944 16.28 27.07 -0.46
CA THR A 944 14.82 26.97 -0.52
C THR A 944 14.33 25.53 -0.55
N GLY A 945 15.24 24.54 -0.46
CA GLY A 945 14.87 23.13 -0.61
C GLY A 945 14.58 22.74 -2.06
N THR A 946 15.23 23.41 -3.02
CA THR A 946 15.02 23.19 -4.46
C THR A 946 16.26 22.56 -5.10
N ALA A 947 16.07 21.47 -5.84
CA ALA A 947 17.10 20.83 -6.67
C ALA A 947 16.67 20.87 -8.15
N VAL A 948 17.62 21.15 -9.06
CA VAL A 948 17.34 21.33 -10.49
C VAL A 948 18.26 20.47 -11.34
N LEU A 949 17.66 19.59 -12.15
CA LEU A 949 18.32 18.79 -13.18
C LEU A 949 18.05 19.39 -14.57
N LEU A 950 19.06 19.34 -15.44
CA LEU A 950 18.87 19.54 -16.88
C LEU A 950 18.85 18.17 -17.56
N PHE A 951 17.68 17.72 -17.94
CA PHE A 951 17.44 16.42 -18.57
C PHE A 951 17.37 16.55 -20.09
N GLY A 952 17.86 15.54 -20.82
CA GLY A 952 17.65 15.42 -22.25
C GLY A 952 17.94 14.00 -22.72
N SER A 953 17.05 13.44 -23.53
CA SER A 953 17.11 12.06 -24.03
C SER A 953 16.89 12.01 -25.54
N ALA A 954 17.62 11.12 -26.22
CA ALA A 954 17.37 10.78 -27.63
C ALA A 954 16.38 9.63 -27.77
N GLU A 955 16.13 8.91 -26.68
CA GLU A 955 15.17 7.80 -26.62
C GLU A 955 13.75 8.37 -26.66
N LEU A 956 12.89 7.75 -27.46
CA LEU A 956 11.49 8.16 -27.62
C LEU A 956 10.62 7.32 -26.69
N GLY A 957 9.60 7.93 -26.12
CA GLY A 957 8.71 7.28 -25.16
C GLY A 957 8.47 8.16 -23.94
N THR A 958 7.73 7.61 -22.98
CA THR A 958 7.55 8.24 -21.68
C THR A 958 8.74 7.91 -20.79
N HIS A 959 9.36 8.94 -20.22
CA HIS A 959 10.38 8.84 -19.19
C HIS A 959 9.75 9.14 -17.83
N ASP A 960 9.75 8.16 -16.93
CA ASP A 960 9.21 8.30 -15.57
C ASP A 960 10.30 8.85 -14.66
N LEU A 961 10.47 10.17 -14.68
CA LEU A 961 11.50 10.84 -13.91
C LEU A 961 11.10 10.84 -12.43
N ALA A 962 12.03 10.49 -11.56
CA ALA A 962 11.86 10.59 -10.12
C ALA A 962 13.01 11.37 -9.47
N ALA A 963 12.76 11.94 -8.30
CA ALA A 963 13.75 12.61 -7.48
C ALA A 963 13.55 12.25 -6.01
N VAL A 964 14.59 11.71 -5.37
CA VAL A 964 14.55 11.23 -3.98
C VAL A 964 15.54 11.99 -3.12
N GLY A 965 15.08 12.57 -2.01
CA GLY A 965 15.92 13.29 -1.05
C GLY A 965 16.65 12.34 -0.12
N ALA A 966 17.96 12.53 0.06
CA ALA A 966 18.80 11.65 0.87
C ALA A 966 18.49 11.70 2.37
N GLY A 967 18.03 12.84 2.90
CA GLY A 967 17.71 12.99 4.33
C GLY A 967 16.22 13.07 4.61
N SER A 968 15.48 13.85 3.82
CA SER A 968 14.03 13.98 3.94
C SER A 968 13.28 12.72 3.49
N ARG A 969 13.93 11.86 2.69
CA ARG A 969 13.35 10.68 2.02
C ARG A 969 12.10 10.97 1.19
N ARG A 970 11.91 12.23 0.80
CA ARG A 970 10.78 12.66 -0.03
C ARG A 970 11.02 12.21 -1.47
N THR A 971 10.01 11.62 -2.07
CA THR A 971 10.01 11.23 -3.48
C THR A 971 9.09 12.15 -4.26
N SER A 972 9.58 12.68 -5.38
CA SER A 972 8.74 13.39 -6.35
C SER A 972 8.88 12.78 -7.73
N THR A 973 7.80 12.70 -8.49
CA THR A 973 7.79 12.02 -9.80
C THR A 973 7.12 12.85 -10.89
N VAL A 974 7.46 12.59 -12.15
CA VAL A 974 6.76 13.10 -13.34
C VAL A 974 6.99 12.18 -14.54
N ALA A 975 5.91 11.85 -15.25
CA ALA A 975 5.99 11.21 -16.56
C ALA A 975 6.24 12.30 -17.63
N LEU A 976 7.40 12.26 -18.28
CA LEU A 976 7.80 13.20 -19.34
C LEU A 976 7.85 12.48 -20.69
N PRO A 977 6.89 12.73 -21.60
CA PRO A 977 6.95 12.21 -22.96
C PRO A 977 8.06 12.89 -23.77
N VAL A 978 8.97 12.08 -24.33
CA VAL A 978 9.95 12.49 -25.33
C VAL A 978 9.49 11.97 -26.69
N VAL A 979 9.02 12.87 -27.55
CA VAL A 979 8.37 12.50 -28.80
C VAL A 979 8.92 13.29 -29.98
N THR A 980 8.97 12.66 -31.16
CA THR A 980 9.33 13.37 -32.39
C THR A 980 8.27 14.42 -32.70
N PRO A 981 8.61 15.72 -32.82
CA PRO A 981 7.63 16.75 -33.14
C PRO A 981 7.01 16.49 -34.51
N THR A 982 5.69 16.65 -34.61
CA THR A 982 4.99 16.55 -35.90
C THR A 982 4.44 17.89 -36.35
N THR A 983 4.27 18.05 -37.66
CA THR A 983 3.55 19.18 -38.23
C THR A 983 2.56 18.65 -39.26
N THR A 984 1.34 19.18 -39.24
CA THR A 984 0.28 18.78 -40.16
C THR A 984 -0.06 19.94 -41.10
N VAL A 985 -0.12 19.67 -42.40
CA VAL A 985 -0.54 20.65 -43.41
C VAL A 985 -1.66 20.06 -44.24
N LEU A 986 -2.77 20.79 -44.38
CA LEU A 986 -3.94 20.37 -45.14
C LEU A 986 -3.95 21.01 -46.53
N ALA A 987 -4.20 20.20 -47.57
CA ALA A 987 -4.43 20.64 -48.93
C ALA A 987 -5.71 20.03 -49.50
N LEU A 988 -6.34 20.76 -50.43
CA LEU A 988 -7.54 20.35 -51.14
C LEU A 988 -7.21 20.12 -52.63
N ASP A 989 -7.77 19.07 -53.22
CA ASP A 989 -7.76 18.84 -54.67
C ASP A 989 -9.19 18.53 -55.18
N PRO A 990 -9.78 19.40 -56.04
CA PRO A 990 -9.24 20.68 -56.50
C PRO A 990 -9.16 21.72 -55.36
N ALA A 991 -8.22 22.67 -55.46
CA ALA A 991 -8.01 23.70 -54.44
C ALA A 991 -9.17 24.72 -54.31
N ALA A 992 -10.07 24.74 -55.29
CA ALA A 992 -11.29 25.55 -55.30
C ALA A 992 -12.41 24.73 -55.97
N PRO A 993 -12.99 23.75 -55.26
CA PRO A 993 -14.06 22.92 -55.81
C PRO A 993 -15.32 23.75 -56.05
N GLU A 994 -16.11 23.38 -57.06
CA GLU A 994 -17.47 23.87 -57.22
C GLU A 994 -18.44 23.20 -56.21
N ILE A 995 -19.64 23.76 -56.05
CA ILE A 995 -20.67 23.17 -55.17
C ILE A 995 -20.98 21.74 -55.61
N GLY A 996 -20.84 20.77 -54.69
CA GLY A 996 -21.07 19.36 -54.96
C GLY A 996 -20.00 18.68 -55.84
N GLU A 997 -18.90 19.38 -56.15
CA GLU A 997 -17.76 18.77 -56.83
C GLU A 997 -16.96 17.91 -55.84
N ALA A 998 -16.67 16.67 -56.23
CA ALA A 998 -15.87 15.77 -55.43
C ALA A 998 -14.51 16.41 -55.08
N VAL A 999 -14.20 16.50 -53.78
CA VAL A 999 -12.95 17.07 -53.29
C VAL A 999 -12.20 16.03 -52.48
N THR A 1000 -10.87 16.02 -52.63
CA THR A 1000 -9.98 15.19 -51.82
C THR A 1000 -9.22 16.07 -50.86
N LEU A 1001 -9.33 15.76 -49.56
CA LEU A 1001 -8.55 16.38 -48.50
C LEU A 1001 -7.29 15.56 -48.28
N ALA A 1002 -6.12 16.17 -48.42
CA ALA A 1002 -4.83 15.54 -48.20
C ALA A 1002 -4.11 16.24 -47.03
N ALA A 1003 -4.01 15.57 -45.90
CA ALA A 1003 -3.22 16.01 -44.75
C ALA A 1003 -1.82 15.40 -44.83
N THR A 1004 -0.79 16.23 -44.97
CA THR A 1004 0.61 15.81 -44.91
C THR A 1004 1.11 15.99 -43.48
N VAL A 1005 1.45 14.89 -42.80
CA VAL A 1005 1.98 14.89 -41.43
C VAL A 1005 3.48 14.59 -41.49
N THR A 1006 4.30 15.62 -41.30
CA THR A 1006 5.75 15.45 -41.22
C THR A 1006 6.11 14.85 -39.86
N GLY A 1007 6.84 13.74 -39.84
CA GLY A 1007 7.25 13.06 -38.59
C GLY A 1007 6.20 12.14 -37.98
N GLY A 1008 5.03 11.97 -38.60
CA GLY A 1008 3.98 11.05 -38.14
C GLY A 1008 4.26 9.59 -38.48
N THR A 1009 3.62 8.69 -37.76
CA THR A 1009 3.79 7.23 -37.89
C THR A 1009 2.82 6.66 -38.93
N ALA A 1010 3.31 5.82 -39.84
CA ALA A 1010 2.47 5.20 -40.86
C ALA A 1010 1.42 4.26 -40.23
N GLY A 1011 0.17 4.34 -40.70
CA GLY A 1011 -0.98 3.58 -40.21
C GLY A 1011 -1.87 4.35 -39.22
N GLU A 1012 -1.34 5.37 -38.55
CA GLU A 1012 -2.06 6.18 -37.58
C GLU A 1012 -3.13 7.07 -38.23
N GLN A 1013 -4.20 7.38 -37.50
CA GLN A 1013 -5.33 8.14 -38.04
C GLN A 1013 -5.10 9.65 -37.99
N VAL A 1014 -5.55 10.34 -39.03
CA VAL A 1014 -5.71 11.81 -39.06
C VAL A 1014 -7.20 12.11 -39.18
N ASP A 1015 -7.72 12.89 -38.25
CA ASP A 1015 -9.12 13.31 -38.22
C ASP A 1015 -9.30 14.60 -39.00
N PHE A 1016 -10.37 14.69 -39.78
CA PHE A 1016 -10.75 15.87 -40.56
C PHE A 1016 -12.05 16.45 -40.02
N THR A 1017 -12.10 17.78 -39.88
CA THR A 1017 -13.28 18.51 -39.40
C THR A 1017 -13.64 19.67 -40.32
N ASP A 1018 -14.92 20.06 -40.32
CA ASP A 1018 -15.46 21.27 -40.95
C ASP A 1018 -16.23 22.08 -39.89
N GLY A 1019 -15.76 23.29 -39.57
CA GLY A 1019 -16.32 24.12 -38.50
C GLY A 1019 -16.33 23.42 -37.14
N GLY A 1020 -15.33 22.56 -36.88
CA GLY A 1020 -15.21 21.71 -35.69
C GLY A 1020 -16.03 20.42 -35.71
N THR A 1021 -16.85 20.18 -36.74
CA THR A 1021 -17.62 18.93 -36.88
C THR A 1021 -16.80 17.90 -37.64
N SER A 1022 -16.62 16.69 -37.10
CA SER A 1022 -15.89 15.62 -37.79
C SER A 1022 -16.59 15.22 -39.09
N ILE A 1023 -15.82 15.18 -40.18
CA ILE A 1023 -16.27 14.78 -41.52
C ILE A 1023 -15.62 13.47 -42.00
N GLY A 1024 -14.72 12.89 -41.18
CA GLY A 1024 -14.09 11.59 -41.42
C GLY A 1024 -12.67 11.53 -40.88
N SER A 1025 -12.07 10.34 -40.98
CA SER A 1025 -10.67 10.09 -40.64
C SER A 1025 -10.00 9.23 -41.71
N ALA A 1026 -8.68 9.34 -41.83
CA ALA A 1026 -7.91 8.53 -42.77
C ALA A 1026 -6.54 8.13 -42.20
N PRO A 1027 -6.05 6.91 -42.50
CA PRO A 1027 -4.74 6.47 -42.05
C PRO A 1027 -3.62 7.18 -42.81
N LEU A 1028 -2.54 7.49 -42.10
CA LEU A 1028 -1.33 8.08 -42.64
C LEU A 1028 -0.57 7.02 -43.46
N THR A 1029 -0.45 7.23 -44.77
CA THR A 1029 0.34 6.36 -45.65
C THR A 1029 1.44 7.19 -46.31
N ASP A 1030 2.70 6.82 -46.13
CA ASP A 1030 3.86 7.58 -46.62
C ASP A 1030 3.84 9.07 -46.21
N GLY A 1031 3.36 9.36 -44.99
CA GLY A 1031 3.28 10.72 -44.44
C GLY A 1031 2.08 11.54 -44.93
N VAL A 1032 1.14 10.94 -45.66
CA VAL A 1032 -0.07 11.61 -46.14
C VAL A 1032 -1.33 10.80 -45.78
N ALA A 1033 -2.29 11.45 -45.14
CA ALA A 1033 -3.62 10.93 -44.89
C ALA A 1033 -4.59 11.59 -45.88
N THR A 1034 -5.40 10.79 -46.57
CA THR A 1034 -6.25 11.28 -47.66
C THR A 1034 -7.72 10.90 -47.41
N LEU A 1035 -8.59 11.90 -47.31
CA LEU A 1035 -10.03 11.72 -47.18
C LEU A 1035 -10.74 12.22 -48.45
N ALA A 1036 -11.44 11.33 -49.15
CA ALA A 1036 -12.24 11.70 -50.32
C ALA A 1036 -13.67 12.05 -49.90
N LEU A 1037 -14.15 13.21 -50.35
CA LEU A 1037 -15.53 13.65 -50.21
C LEU A 1037 -16.21 13.59 -51.59
N PRO A 1038 -16.77 12.43 -51.99
CA PRO A 1038 -17.26 12.20 -53.35
C PRO A 1038 -18.47 13.07 -53.73
N ASP A 1039 -19.26 13.49 -52.74
CA ASP A 1039 -20.43 14.35 -52.94
C ASP A 1039 -20.08 15.86 -52.79
N GLY A 1040 -18.80 16.17 -52.61
CA GLY A 1040 -18.30 17.54 -52.47
C GLY A 1040 -18.79 18.26 -51.21
N LEU A 1041 -18.63 19.59 -51.23
CA LEU A 1041 -19.12 20.49 -50.19
C LEU A 1041 -20.30 21.32 -50.71
N GLY A 1042 -21.23 21.65 -49.81
CA GLY A 1042 -22.43 22.44 -50.14
C GLY A 1042 -22.14 23.94 -50.32
N ALA A 1043 -23.16 24.72 -50.69
CA ALA A 1043 -23.02 26.19 -50.67
C ALA A 1043 -22.92 26.68 -49.21
N GLY A 1044 -21.91 27.49 -48.89
CA GLY A 1044 -21.68 27.95 -47.53
C GLY A 1044 -20.23 28.34 -47.25
N GLU A 1045 -19.97 28.74 -46.00
CA GLU A 1045 -18.62 28.90 -45.46
C GLU A 1045 -18.20 27.58 -44.79
N HIS A 1046 -17.01 27.11 -45.14
CA HIS A 1046 -16.38 25.89 -44.61
C HIS A 1046 -15.04 26.25 -43.97
N GLU A 1047 -14.73 25.61 -42.85
CA GLU A 1047 -13.46 25.78 -42.12
C GLU A 1047 -12.85 24.39 -41.86
N LEU A 1048 -11.97 23.97 -42.76
CA LEU A 1048 -11.45 22.61 -42.78
C LEU A 1048 -10.14 22.48 -41.99
N VAL A 1049 -10.08 21.53 -41.07
CA VAL A 1049 -8.89 21.25 -40.24
C VAL A 1049 -8.59 19.76 -40.24
N ALA A 1050 -7.30 19.40 -40.37
CA ALA A 1050 -6.80 18.05 -40.16
C ALA A 1050 -6.00 17.97 -38.85
N SER A 1051 -6.22 16.93 -38.05
CA SER A 1051 -5.58 16.74 -36.73
C SER A 1051 -5.00 15.34 -36.60
N TYR A 1052 -3.72 15.27 -36.25
CA TYR A 1052 -2.99 14.05 -35.92
C TYR A 1052 -2.80 14.00 -34.40
N ALA A 1053 -3.29 12.93 -33.76
CA ALA A 1053 -3.32 12.83 -32.30
C ALA A 1053 -1.94 12.56 -31.66
N GLY A 1054 -0.96 12.10 -32.45
CA GLY A 1054 0.32 11.63 -31.93
C GLY A 1054 0.28 10.16 -31.48
N THR A 1055 1.44 9.66 -31.04
CA THR A 1055 1.65 8.35 -30.43
C THR A 1055 2.62 8.51 -29.25
N ASP A 1056 2.94 7.44 -28.53
CA ASP A 1056 3.97 7.46 -27.47
C ASP A 1056 5.36 7.92 -27.97
N THR A 1057 5.57 7.96 -29.28
CA THR A 1057 6.85 8.33 -29.92
C THR A 1057 6.74 9.53 -30.87
N THR A 1058 5.54 10.07 -31.11
CA THR A 1058 5.31 11.20 -32.02
C THR A 1058 4.32 12.22 -31.43
N GLY A 1059 4.64 13.51 -31.51
CA GLY A 1059 3.78 14.56 -30.94
C GLY A 1059 2.48 14.75 -31.73
N ALA A 1060 1.45 15.26 -31.07
CA ALA A 1060 0.22 15.69 -31.73
C ALA A 1060 0.44 16.95 -32.58
N SER A 1061 -0.27 17.09 -33.70
CA SER A 1061 -0.29 18.32 -34.48
C SER A 1061 -1.60 18.52 -35.24
N ALA A 1062 -1.92 19.76 -35.60
CA ALA A 1062 -3.06 20.09 -36.43
C ALA A 1062 -2.65 21.08 -37.52
N SER A 1063 -3.38 21.07 -38.63
CA SER A 1063 -3.20 22.07 -39.69
C SER A 1063 -3.80 23.42 -39.30
N ASP A 1064 -3.31 24.49 -39.93
CA ASP A 1064 -4.07 25.74 -39.99
C ASP A 1064 -5.43 25.50 -40.67
N PRO A 1065 -6.50 26.22 -40.29
CA PRO A 1065 -7.79 26.07 -40.94
C PRO A 1065 -7.76 26.54 -42.40
N VAL A 1066 -8.25 25.70 -43.31
CA VAL A 1066 -8.49 26.07 -44.71
C VAL A 1066 -9.92 26.58 -44.84
N ALA A 1067 -10.07 27.89 -45.01
CA ALA A 1067 -11.36 28.52 -45.25
C ALA A 1067 -11.76 28.41 -46.73
N LEU A 1068 -12.96 27.90 -47.00
CA LEU A 1068 -13.54 27.79 -48.33
C LEU A 1068 -14.95 28.37 -48.33
N THR A 1069 -15.26 29.24 -49.30
CA THR A 1069 -16.62 29.77 -49.48
C THR A 1069 -17.15 29.39 -50.85
N LEU A 1070 -18.25 28.64 -50.87
CA LEU A 1070 -18.91 28.20 -52.10
C LEU A 1070 -20.20 29.02 -52.33
N VAL A 1071 -20.20 29.83 -53.40
CA VAL A 1071 -21.27 30.78 -53.76
C VAL A 1071 -22.10 30.29 -54.94
N ARG A 1072 -23.41 30.56 -54.92
CA ARG A 1072 -24.35 30.25 -56.01
C ARG A 1072 -24.24 31.24 -57.17
N ASP A 1073 -24.58 30.79 -58.38
CA ASP A 1073 -24.55 31.59 -59.61
C ASP A 1073 -25.69 32.61 -59.70
N ALA A 1074 -25.43 33.81 -60.25
CA ALA A 1074 -26.46 34.83 -60.47
C ALA A 1074 -27.27 34.59 -61.76
N THR A 1075 -28.59 34.83 -61.73
CA THR A 1075 -29.47 34.58 -62.89
C THR A 1075 -30.21 35.83 -63.41
N THR A 1076 -30.52 35.84 -64.72
CA THR A 1076 -31.29 36.92 -65.39
C THR A 1076 -32.37 36.35 -66.31
N ALA A 1077 -33.64 36.72 -66.11
CA ALA A 1077 -34.76 36.27 -66.96
C ALA A 1077 -35.25 37.34 -67.95
N VAL A 1078 -35.57 36.92 -69.19
CA VAL A 1078 -36.06 37.78 -70.28
C VAL A 1078 -37.35 37.21 -70.89
N LEU A 1079 -38.41 38.03 -70.93
CA LEU A 1079 -39.72 37.68 -71.51
C LEU A 1079 -39.95 38.42 -72.84
N THR A 1080 -40.31 37.70 -73.91
CA THR A 1080 -40.57 38.26 -75.24
C THR A 1080 -41.88 37.75 -75.88
N LEU A 1081 -42.48 38.55 -76.78
CA LEU A 1081 -43.73 38.24 -77.50
C LEU A 1081 -43.58 38.47 -79.02
N SER A 1082 -44.08 37.55 -79.85
CA SER A 1082 -44.02 37.71 -81.31
C SER A 1082 -45.29 37.21 -82.04
N PRO A 1083 -46.05 38.08 -82.74
CA PRO A 1083 -46.01 39.55 -82.70
C PRO A 1083 -46.67 40.11 -81.42
N SER A 1084 -46.10 41.17 -80.85
CA SER A 1084 -46.66 41.87 -79.68
C SER A 1084 -47.97 42.63 -79.94
N THR A 1085 -48.36 42.80 -81.21
CA THR A 1085 -49.67 43.34 -81.59
C THR A 1085 -50.37 42.42 -82.58
N THR A 1086 -51.60 42.04 -82.26
CA THR A 1086 -52.46 41.19 -83.10
C THR A 1086 -53.78 41.89 -83.43
N ARG A 1087 -54.53 41.36 -84.40
CA ARG A 1087 -55.94 41.73 -84.62
C ARG A 1087 -56.82 40.71 -83.91
N TYR A 1088 -57.99 41.14 -83.47
CA TYR A 1088 -59.00 40.24 -82.89
C TYR A 1088 -59.21 39.01 -83.77
N GLY A 1089 -58.95 37.81 -83.22
CA GLY A 1089 -59.01 36.52 -83.92
C GLY A 1089 -57.66 35.98 -84.46
N ALA A 1090 -56.54 36.71 -84.32
CA ALA A 1090 -55.18 36.24 -84.64
C ALA A 1090 -54.43 35.80 -83.36
N GLY A 1091 -53.50 34.85 -83.46
CA GLY A 1091 -52.70 34.33 -82.32
C GLY A 1091 -51.30 34.95 -82.21
N THR A 1092 -50.65 34.73 -81.06
CA THR A 1092 -49.23 35.04 -80.80
C THR A 1092 -48.64 34.02 -79.78
N THR A 1093 -47.32 34.00 -79.62
CA THR A 1093 -46.56 33.14 -78.68
C THR A 1093 -45.64 34.02 -77.83
N GLY A 1094 -45.51 33.69 -76.54
CA GLY A 1094 -44.54 34.26 -75.61
C GLY A 1094 -43.41 33.28 -75.27
N THR A 1095 -42.25 33.83 -74.91
CA THR A 1095 -41.01 33.08 -74.62
C THR A 1095 -40.35 33.67 -73.38
N VAL A 1096 -39.93 32.84 -72.41
CA VAL A 1096 -38.99 33.23 -71.35
C VAL A 1096 -37.65 32.51 -71.56
N VAL A 1097 -36.55 33.25 -71.45
CA VAL A 1097 -35.18 32.72 -71.42
C VAL A 1097 -34.54 33.14 -70.11
N VAL A 1098 -33.88 32.24 -69.40
CA VAL A 1098 -33.13 32.51 -68.17
C VAL A 1098 -31.66 32.26 -68.44
N ASP A 1099 -30.86 33.31 -68.29
CA ASP A 1099 -29.40 33.25 -68.35
C ASP A 1099 -28.87 32.97 -66.93
N GLY A 1100 -27.85 32.11 -66.81
CA GLY A 1100 -27.32 31.64 -65.53
C GLY A 1100 -28.04 30.45 -64.89
N ALA A 1101 -29.06 29.87 -65.55
CA ALA A 1101 -29.70 28.63 -65.12
C ALA A 1101 -30.17 27.80 -66.33
N THR A 1102 -29.91 26.49 -66.33
CA THR A 1102 -30.33 25.58 -67.40
C THR A 1102 -31.65 24.87 -67.07
N ASP A 1103 -31.96 24.73 -65.78
CA ASP A 1103 -33.16 24.10 -65.22
C ASP A 1103 -33.80 24.96 -64.11
N GLY A 1104 -34.91 24.47 -63.54
CA GLY A 1104 -35.68 25.15 -62.48
C GLY A 1104 -37.02 25.72 -62.97
N GLU A 1105 -37.63 26.59 -62.17
CA GLU A 1105 -39.01 27.06 -62.39
C GLU A 1105 -39.10 28.54 -62.73
N VAL A 1106 -39.98 28.87 -63.69
CA VAL A 1106 -40.33 30.24 -64.10
C VAL A 1106 -41.80 30.50 -63.80
N GLU A 1107 -42.09 31.51 -63.00
CA GLU A 1107 -43.45 31.98 -62.74
C GLU A 1107 -43.88 33.02 -63.79
N LEU A 1108 -45.07 32.87 -64.40
CA LEU A 1108 -45.65 33.78 -65.41
C LEU A 1108 -47.02 34.30 -64.97
N SER A 1109 -47.28 35.61 -65.06
CA SER A 1109 -48.57 36.23 -64.68
C SER A 1109 -49.06 37.35 -65.60
N THR A 1110 -50.38 37.58 -65.66
CA THR A 1110 -51.04 38.74 -66.29
C THR A 1110 -52.35 39.10 -65.58
N GLY A 1111 -52.41 40.28 -64.96
CA GLY A 1111 -53.55 40.63 -64.10
C GLY A 1111 -53.72 39.62 -62.96
N ASP A 1112 -54.91 39.03 -62.84
CA ASP A 1112 -55.24 38.03 -61.79
C ASP A 1112 -54.84 36.58 -62.16
N PHE A 1113 -54.24 36.37 -63.33
CA PHE A 1113 -53.82 35.03 -63.80
C PHE A 1113 -52.32 34.82 -63.53
N SER A 1114 -51.96 33.67 -62.94
CA SER A 1114 -50.57 33.21 -62.76
C SER A 1114 -50.43 31.71 -63.06
N THR A 1115 -49.28 31.28 -63.57
CA THR A 1115 -48.93 29.88 -63.83
C THR A 1115 -47.41 29.68 -63.73
N THR A 1116 -46.97 28.49 -63.35
CA THR A 1116 -45.54 28.11 -63.36
C THR A 1116 -45.21 27.34 -64.63
N LEU A 1117 -44.01 27.56 -65.15
CA LEU A 1117 -43.45 26.95 -66.34
C LEU A 1117 -42.08 26.37 -65.99
N THR A 1118 -41.84 25.11 -66.36
CA THR A 1118 -40.54 24.47 -66.15
C THR A 1118 -39.54 24.95 -67.20
N LEU A 1119 -38.37 25.37 -66.76
CA LEU A 1119 -37.25 25.73 -67.61
C LEU A 1119 -36.59 24.45 -68.14
N THR A 1120 -36.31 24.41 -69.43
CA THR A 1120 -35.50 23.34 -70.02
C THR A 1120 -34.51 23.97 -70.98
N ASP A 1121 -33.23 23.66 -70.80
CA ASP A 1121 -32.12 24.28 -71.53
C ASP A 1121 -32.18 25.82 -71.52
N GLY A 1122 -32.51 26.39 -70.35
CA GLY A 1122 -32.56 27.85 -70.16
C GLY A 1122 -33.75 28.55 -70.83
N ARG A 1123 -34.75 27.82 -71.35
CA ARG A 1123 -35.86 28.40 -72.13
C ARG A 1123 -37.22 27.75 -71.86
N VAL A 1124 -38.30 28.54 -71.98
CA VAL A 1124 -39.68 28.03 -72.09
C VAL A 1124 -40.58 28.88 -73.01
N ASP A 1125 -41.43 28.24 -73.81
CA ASP A 1125 -42.34 28.86 -74.78
C ASP A 1125 -43.83 28.59 -74.45
N PHE A 1126 -44.73 29.58 -74.60
CA PHE A 1126 -46.16 29.46 -74.28
C PHE A 1126 -47.10 30.24 -75.25
N PRO A 1127 -48.29 29.71 -75.64
CA PRO A 1127 -49.20 30.35 -76.60
C PRO A 1127 -50.20 31.34 -75.95
N MET A 1128 -50.61 32.38 -76.69
CA MET A 1128 -51.64 33.35 -76.26
C MET A 1128 -53.03 33.11 -76.89
N PRO A 1129 -54.14 33.41 -76.18
CA PRO A 1129 -55.50 33.03 -76.60
C PRO A 1129 -56.12 33.91 -77.70
N ARG A 1130 -56.51 33.32 -78.85
CA ARG A 1130 -57.11 34.05 -80.01
C ARG A 1130 -58.46 34.74 -79.74
N SER A 1131 -59.12 34.40 -78.64
CA SER A 1131 -60.41 34.98 -78.22
C SER A 1131 -60.26 36.30 -77.46
N ALA A 1132 -59.02 36.71 -77.12
CA ALA A 1132 -58.74 37.95 -76.42
C ALA A 1132 -59.40 39.15 -77.13
N ALA A 1133 -60.20 39.91 -76.39
CA ALA A 1133 -60.88 41.08 -76.92
C ALA A 1133 -59.86 42.18 -77.29
N ALA A 1134 -60.26 43.13 -78.13
CA ALA A 1134 -59.38 44.26 -78.42
C ALA A 1134 -59.04 45.04 -77.12
N GLY A 1135 -57.74 45.13 -76.78
CA GLY A 1135 -57.20 45.67 -75.54
C GLY A 1135 -55.70 45.36 -75.36
N ASP A 1136 -55.09 45.87 -74.30
CA ASP A 1136 -53.67 45.64 -73.93
C ASP A 1136 -53.57 44.72 -72.70
N TYR A 1137 -52.64 43.76 -72.72
CA TYR A 1137 -52.44 42.73 -71.68
C TYR A 1137 -50.97 42.72 -71.22
N PRO A 1138 -50.64 43.16 -69.99
CA PRO A 1138 -49.28 43.11 -69.45
C PRO A 1138 -48.96 41.71 -68.88
N LEU A 1139 -47.83 41.14 -69.24
CA LEU A 1139 -47.30 39.86 -68.76
C LEU A 1139 -46.03 40.09 -67.94
N THR A 1140 -45.83 39.31 -66.87
CA THR A 1140 -44.64 39.30 -66.01
C THR A 1140 -44.08 37.89 -65.88
N ALA A 1141 -42.76 37.69 -65.95
CA ALA A 1141 -42.08 36.41 -65.70
C ALA A 1141 -40.92 36.53 -64.68
N ARG A 1142 -40.64 35.51 -63.87
CA ARG A 1142 -39.51 35.46 -62.92
C ARG A 1142 -38.97 34.03 -62.73
N PHE A 1143 -37.66 33.83 -62.68
CA PHE A 1143 -37.02 32.55 -62.29
C PHE A 1143 -36.91 32.42 -60.77
N ALA A 1144 -37.24 31.25 -60.23
CA ALA A 1144 -37.37 31.02 -58.79
C ALA A 1144 -36.07 30.66 -58.04
N GLY A 1145 -34.99 30.28 -58.74
CA GLY A 1145 -33.71 29.81 -58.14
C GLY A 1145 -33.58 28.27 -58.10
N SER A 1146 -32.37 27.77 -57.80
CA SER A 1146 -32.00 26.36 -57.59
C SER A 1146 -30.90 26.22 -56.51
N ASP A 1147 -30.42 25.00 -56.22
CA ASP A 1147 -29.33 24.76 -55.26
C ASP A 1147 -27.99 25.40 -55.67
N THR A 1148 -27.81 25.60 -56.98
CA THR A 1148 -26.60 26.17 -57.60
C THR A 1148 -26.81 27.57 -58.17
N ALA A 1149 -28.05 28.07 -58.30
CA ALA A 1149 -28.35 29.34 -58.95
C ALA A 1149 -29.37 30.20 -58.17
N GLU A 1150 -29.11 31.50 -58.07
CA GLU A 1150 -29.95 32.47 -57.38
C GLU A 1150 -31.27 32.76 -58.15
N PRO A 1151 -32.35 33.19 -57.47
CA PRO A 1151 -33.58 33.62 -58.13
C PRO A 1151 -33.39 34.89 -58.99
N SER A 1152 -34.05 34.98 -60.15
CA SER A 1152 -33.96 36.18 -61.00
C SER A 1152 -34.88 37.31 -60.53
N ALA A 1153 -34.63 38.53 -61.03
CA ALA A 1153 -35.59 39.63 -60.96
C ALA A 1153 -36.78 39.40 -61.94
N PRO A 1154 -37.97 39.99 -61.70
CA PRO A 1154 -39.11 39.90 -62.62
C PRO A 1154 -38.91 40.72 -63.92
N THR A 1155 -39.38 40.19 -65.05
CA THR A 1155 -39.33 40.80 -66.39
C THR A 1155 -40.74 40.94 -66.98
N THR A 1156 -41.03 41.96 -67.80
CA THR A 1156 -42.40 42.24 -68.29
C THR A 1156 -42.51 42.50 -69.80
N ALA A 1157 -43.65 42.14 -70.41
CA ALA A 1157 -43.98 42.42 -71.82
C ALA A 1157 -45.48 42.71 -72.00
N THR A 1158 -45.88 43.57 -72.96
CA THR A 1158 -47.30 43.88 -73.22
C THR A 1158 -47.78 43.34 -74.56
N TRP A 1159 -48.95 42.69 -74.57
CA TRP A 1159 -49.62 42.20 -75.78
C TRP A 1159 -50.86 43.03 -76.13
N THR A 1160 -50.92 43.60 -77.33
CA THR A 1160 -52.04 44.44 -77.82
C THR A 1160 -52.91 43.73 -78.85
N VAL A 1161 -54.24 43.80 -78.73
CA VAL A 1161 -55.21 43.26 -79.69
C VAL A 1161 -56.07 44.38 -80.33
N THR A 1162 -56.14 44.45 -81.67
CA THR A 1162 -56.82 45.53 -82.43
C THR A 1162 -58.12 45.11 -83.17
N ARG A 1163 -59.01 46.06 -83.54
CA ARG A 1163 -60.31 45.79 -84.22
C ARG A 1163 -60.20 45.36 -85.70
N ALA A 1164 -61.18 44.60 -86.21
CA ALA A 1164 -61.30 44.11 -87.61
C ALA A 1164 -62.15 45.03 -88.54
N ARG A 1165 -61.96 45.01 -89.88
CA ARG A 1165 -62.61 45.93 -90.85
C ARG A 1165 -63.80 45.30 -91.63
N THR A 1166 -64.81 46.09 -92.04
CA THR A 1166 -66.00 45.63 -92.83
C THR A 1166 -66.31 46.47 -94.09
N ARG A 1167 -67.12 45.94 -95.05
CA ARG A 1167 -67.58 46.64 -96.28
C ARG A 1167 -69.05 46.34 -96.66
N THR A 1168 -69.89 47.37 -96.86
CA THR A 1168 -71.31 47.24 -97.26
C THR A 1168 -71.51 47.45 -98.77
N VAL A 1169 -72.42 46.68 -99.39
CA VAL A 1169 -72.78 46.74 -100.83
C VAL A 1169 -74.30 46.70 -100.99
N VAL A 1170 -74.91 47.53 -101.85
CA VAL A 1170 -76.37 47.62 -102.06
C VAL A 1170 -76.74 47.57 -103.54
N ARG A 1171 -77.75 46.78 -103.90
CA ARG A 1171 -78.32 46.67 -105.27
C ARG A 1171 -79.82 46.97 -105.24
N ARG A 1172 -80.37 47.55 -106.31
CA ARG A 1172 -81.81 47.87 -106.44
C ARG A 1172 -82.47 47.03 -107.53
N ASP A 1173 -83.70 46.55 -107.29
CA ASP A 1173 -84.45 45.74 -108.27
C ASP A 1173 -84.98 46.57 -109.45
N ARG A 1174 -85.39 47.82 -109.21
CA ARG A 1174 -85.96 48.71 -110.25
C ARG A 1174 -85.29 50.08 -110.26
N LYS A 1175 -85.08 50.64 -111.45
CA LYS A 1175 -84.56 52.02 -111.62
C LYS A 1175 -85.67 53.07 -111.69
N ARG A 1176 -86.90 52.67 -112.02
CA ARG A 1176 -88.08 53.54 -112.08
C ARG A 1176 -89.28 52.90 -111.40
N VAL A 1177 -90.07 53.70 -110.68
CA VAL A 1177 -91.33 53.28 -110.06
C VAL A 1177 -92.39 54.39 -110.21
N PRO A 1178 -93.70 54.09 -110.27
CA PRO A 1178 -94.73 55.12 -110.18
C PRO A 1178 -94.74 55.76 -108.78
N ASP A 1179 -95.39 56.91 -108.62
CA ASP A 1179 -95.56 57.52 -107.30
C ASP A 1179 -96.20 56.53 -106.32
N ARG A 1180 -95.68 56.50 -105.09
CA ARG A 1180 -95.96 55.50 -104.04
C ARG A 1180 -95.55 54.05 -104.39
N GLY A 1181 -94.82 53.84 -105.48
CA GLY A 1181 -94.23 52.55 -105.83
C GLY A 1181 -93.13 52.10 -104.86
N VAL A 1182 -92.87 50.79 -104.81
CA VAL A 1182 -91.87 50.18 -103.92
C VAL A 1182 -90.66 49.72 -104.73
N VAL A 1183 -89.45 50.02 -104.24
CA VAL A 1183 -88.19 49.44 -104.71
C VAL A 1183 -87.66 48.47 -103.66
N THR A 1184 -87.08 47.36 -104.10
CA THR A 1184 -86.43 46.36 -103.26
C THR A 1184 -84.91 46.54 -103.36
N LEU A 1185 -84.22 46.49 -102.23
CA LEU A 1185 -82.77 46.67 -102.10
C LEU A 1185 -82.10 45.41 -101.53
N ASP A 1186 -81.22 44.76 -102.29
CA ASP A 1186 -80.39 43.66 -101.77
C ASP A 1186 -79.07 44.21 -101.24
N THR A 1187 -78.79 43.97 -99.95
CA THR A 1187 -77.65 44.54 -99.21
C THR A 1187 -76.73 43.42 -98.71
N LEU A 1188 -75.40 43.57 -98.80
CA LEU A 1188 -74.40 42.62 -98.26
C LEU A 1188 -73.32 43.35 -97.45
N VAL A 1189 -73.00 42.91 -96.23
CA VAL A 1189 -71.86 43.37 -95.41
C VAL A 1189 -70.77 42.29 -95.38
N ARG A 1190 -69.62 42.56 -96.00
CA ARG A 1190 -68.44 41.68 -96.02
C ARG A 1190 -67.48 41.97 -94.86
N GLY A 1191 -66.76 40.96 -94.40
CA GLY A 1191 -65.74 41.06 -93.33
C GLY A 1191 -66.23 40.66 -91.93
N LEU A 1192 -67.37 39.99 -91.85
CA LEU A 1192 -67.96 39.48 -90.61
C LEU A 1192 -67.77 37.96 -90.55
N PRO A 1193 -67.26 37.39 -89.45
CA PRO A 1193 -67.04 35.95 -89.36
C PRO A 1193 -68.35 35.19 -89.12
N ALA A 1194 -68.49 34.01 -89.73
CA ALA A 1194 -69.72 33.20 -89.69
C ALA A 1194 -70.09 32.66 -88.30
N TRP A 1195 -69.17 32.68 -87.34
CA TRP A 1195 -69.38 32.13 -85.99
C TRP A 1195 -70.09 33.10 -85.02
N GLN A 1196 -70.32 34.36 -85.41
CA GLN A 1196 -70.98 35.36 -84.57
C GLN A 1196 -72.34 35.74 -85.18
N ARG A 1197 -73.43 35.75 -84.39
CA ARG A 1197 -74.82 35.86 -84.92
C ARG A 1197 -75.41 37.28 -84.93
N ASP A 1198 -74.78 38.23 -84.25
CA ASP A 1198 -75.26 39.61 -84.19
C ASP A 1198 -74.12 40.55 -84.54
N HIS A 1199 -74.22 41.15 -85.72
CA HIS A 1199 -73.20 42.05 -86.23
C HIS A 1199 -73.64 43.53 -86.09
N GLY A 1200 -74.76 43.84 -85.46
CA GLY A 1200 -75.25 45.22 -85.36
C GLY A 1200 -76.21 45.56 -86.51
N VAL A 1201 -76.24 46.82 -86.98
CA VAL A 1201 -77.40 47.34 -87.74
C VAL A 1201 -77.04 48.02 -89.07
N LEU A 1202 -77.89 47.83 -90.08
CA LEU A 1202 -77.98 48.58 -91.34
C LEU A 1202 -79.02 49.71 -91.22
N ARG A 1203 -78.67 50.93 -91.59
CA ARG A 1203 -79.57 52.10 -91.61
C ARG A 1203 -79.82 52.53 -93.06
N VAL A 1204 -81.08 52.50 -93.49
CA VAL A 1204 -81.55 52.87 -94.84
C VAL A 1204 -82.18 54.26 -94.82
N ARG A 1205 -81.64 55.19 -95.61
CA ARG A 1205 -82.14 56.56 -95.75
C ARG A 1205 -82.53 56.89 -97.19
N VAL A 1206 -83.68 57.51 -97.42
CA VAL A 1206 -84.13 58.02 -98.74
C VAL A 1206 -84.07 59.56 -98.75
N ASP A 1207 -83.35 60.15 -99.71
CA ASP A 1207 -83.07 61.59 -99.81
C ASP A 1207 -82.62 62.23 -98.48
N GLY A 1208 -81.90 61.45 -97.66
CA GLY A 1208 -81.39 61.88 -96.36
C GLY A 1208 -82.28 61.56 -95.16
N ALA A 1209 -83.58 61.31 -95.37
CA ALA A 1209 -84.50 60.90 -94.29
C ALA A 1209 -84.33 59.41 -93.98
N LEU A 1210 -84.24 59.04 -92.69
CA LEU A 1210 -84.18 57.63 -92.29
C LEU A 1210 -85.53 56.97 -92.52
N GLU A 1211 -85.54 55.96 -93.38
CA GLU A 1211 -86.73 55.18 -93.69
C GLU A 1211 -86.81 53.91 -92.83
N ARG A 1212 -85.66 53.27 -92.58
CA ARG A 1212 -85.64 51.99 -91.88
C ARG A 1212 -84.27 51.70 -91.26
N THR A 1213 -84.28 51.09 -90.09
CA THR A 1213 -83.10 50.41 -89.52
C THR A 1213 -83.36 48.91 -89.52
N VAL A 1214 -82.37 48.11 -89.93
CA VAL A 1214 -82.48 46.65 -90.08
C VAL A 1214 -81.31 45.99 -89.38
N PRO A 1215 -81.53 45.05 -88.44
CA PRO A 1215 -80.44 44.28 -87.83
C PRO A 1215 -79.76 43.34 -88.85
N VAL A 1216 -78.43 43.26 -88.78
CA VAL A 1216 -77.56 42.36 -89.55
C VAL A 1216 -77.34 41.10 -88.74
N ARG A 1217 -78.27 40.16 -88.88
CA ARG A 1217 -78.10 38.80 -88.36
C ARG A 1217 -77.28 37.95 -89.34
N ASP A 1218 -77.50 38.16 -90.63
CA ASP A 1218 -76.76 37.53 -91.71
C ASP A 1218 -76.14 38.61 -92.59
N ALA A 1219 -74.99 38.30 -93.19
CA ALA A 1219 -74.25 39.23 -94.03
C ALA A 1219 -75.11 39.83 -95.16
N ALA A 1220 -76.11 39.10 -95.68
CA ALA A 1220 -76.99 39.55 -96.76
C ALA A 1220 -78.44 39.83 -96.31
N ARG A 1221 -79.04 40.93 -96.78
CA ARG A 1221 -80.41 41.36 -96.45
C ARG A 1221 -81.13 42.06 -97.59
N THR A 1222 -82.37 41.67 -97.85
CA THR A 1222 -83.28 42.34 -98.79
C THR A 1222 -84.19 43.34 -98.06
N ILE A 1223 -84.26 44.58 -98.54
CA ILE A 1223 -84.97 45.69 -97.88
C ILE A 1223 -85.91 46.38 -98.87
N ARG A 1224 -87.21 46.37 -98.60
CA ARG A 1224 -88.22 47.09 -99.42
C ARG A 1224 -88.43 48.51 -98.93
N VAL A 1225 -88.38 49.46 -99.85
CA VAL A 1225 -88.49 50.91 -99.59
C VAL A 1225 -89.57 51.49 -100.50
N ARG A 1226 -90.59 52.11 -99.91
CA ARG A 1226 -91.66 52.79 -100.67
C ARG A 1226 -91.23 54.23 -100.96
N LEU A 1227 -91.31 54.65 -102.21
CA LEU A 1227 -90.88 55.98 -102.64
C LEU A 1227 -92.11 56.86 -102.94
N ARG A 1228 -92.12 58.09 -102.41
CA ARG A 1228 -93.22 59.06 -102.60
C ARG A 1228 -92.72 60.37 -103.22
N GLY A 1229 -93.55 60.99 -104.06
CA GLY A 1229 -93.26 62.21 -104.79
C GLY A 1229 -92.45 61.94 -106.06
N THR A 1230 -92.88 62.53 -107.18
CA THR A 1230 -92.21 62.40 -108.49
C THR A 1230 -90.80 63.01 -108.47
N GLY A 1231 -89.83 62.39 -109.13
CA GLY A 1231 -88.43 62.81 -109.15
C GLY A 1231 -87.44 61.68 -108.82
N VAL A 1232 -86.13 61.93 -108.86
CA VAL A 1232 -85.12 60.92 -108.52
C VAL A 1232 -84.86 60.88 -107.02
N LYS A 1233 -85.08 59.73 -106.38
CA LYS A 1233 -84.83 59.43 -104.97
C LYS A 1233 -83.49 58.73 -104.78
N ARG A 1234 -82.67 59.18 -103.83
CA ARG A 1234 -81.36 58.61 -103.46
C ARG A 1234 -81.48 57.80 -102.18
N ILE A 1235 -81.18 56.50 -102.22
CA ILE A 1235 -81.28 55.59 -101.07
C ILE A 1235 -79.88 55.17 -100.61
N ARG A 1236 -79.48 55.55 -99.38
CA ARG A 1236 -78.20 55.17 -98.74
C ARG A 1236 -78.45 54.08 -97.70
N VAL A 1237 -77.64 53.02 -97.69
CA VAL A 1237 -77.62 52.00 -96.63
C VAL A 1237 -76.25 51.99 -95.92
N THR A 1238 -76.24 52.04 -94.59
CA THR A 1238 -75.02 52.13 -93.76
C THR A 1238 -75.00 51.08 -92.65
N TYR A 1239 -73.95 50.28 -92.57
CA TYR A 1239 -73.59 49.41 -91.46
C TYR A 1239 -72.76 50.14 -90.39
N ALA A 1240 -73.14 50.01 -89.12
CA ALA A 1240 -72.59 50.85 -88.04
C ALA A 1240 -71.23 50.40 -87.44
N GLY A 1241 -70.88 49.11 -87.46
CA GLY A 1241 -69.70 48.57 -86.72
C GLY A 1241 -69.98 48.25 -85.23
N GLY A 1242 -68.93 47.89 -84.45
CA GLY A 1242 -68.99 47.50 -83.02
C GLY A 1242 -67.63 47.40 -82.29
N ARG A 1243 -67.59 46.83 -81.06
CA ARG A 1243 -66.36 46.74 -80.20
C ARG A 1243 -65.16 46.08 -80.89
N ASN A 1244 -65.44 45.09 -81.74
CA ASN A 1244 -64.42 44.31 -82.45
C ASN A 1244 -64.37 44.62 -83.96
N TYR A 1245 -65.26 45.46 -84.50
CA TYR A 1245 -65.41 45.69 -85.95
C TYR A 1245 -65.64 47.16 -86.36
N VAL A 1246 -65.09 47.60 -87.49
CA VAL A 1246 -65.27 48.96 -88.07
C VAL A 1246 -66.49 49.03 -89.03
N GLY A 1247 -67.28 50.13 -89.07
CA GLY A 1247 -68.50 50.30 -89.90
C GLY A 1247 -68.29 50.65 -91.40
N SER A 1248 -69.34 50.58 -92.26
CA SER A 1248 -69.28 50.80 -93.73
C SER A 1248 -70.63 51.18 -94.41
N ALA A 1249 -70.68 51.70 -95.66
CA ALA A 1249 -71.94 52.15 -96.31
C ALA A 1249 -71.94 52.08 -97.87
N ASP A 1250 -73.13 52.08 -98.50
CA ASP A 1250 -73.34 52.16 -99.97
C ASP A 1250 -74.64 52.91 -100.37
N VAL A 1251 -74.79 53.36 -101.63
CA VAL A 1251 -75.90 54.24 -102.11
C VAL A 1251 -76.43 53.87 -103.51
N VAL A 1252 -77.76 53.87 -103.68
CA VAL A 1252 -78.45 53.68 -104.97
C VAL A 1252 -79.44 54.82 -105.30
N ARG A 1253 -79.88 54.98 -106.56
CA ARG A 1253 -80.82 56.04 -107.00
C ARG A 1253 -81.99 55.48 -107.83
N VAL A 1254 -83.22 55.90 -107.58
CA VAL A 1254 -84.45 55.41 -108.21
C VAL A 1254 -85.32 56.58 -108.67
N ARG A 1255 -85.80 56.61 -109.92
CA ARG A 1255 -86.66 57.68 -110.45
C ARG A 1255 -88.14 57.36 -110.28
N VAL A 1256 -88.88 58.23 -109.60
CA VAL A 1256 -90.33 58.15 -109.41
C VAL A 1256 -91.04 58.95 -110.51
N VAL A 1257 -91.95 58.31 -111.24
CA VAL A 1257 -92.74 58.92 -112.34
C VAL A 1257 -94.22 59.04 -111.96
N ARG A 1258 -95.00 59.90 -112.64
CA ARG A 1258 -96.45 60.02 -112.41
C ARG A 1258 -97.17 58.71 -112.70
#